data_AF-A0A7G2ERQ6-F1
#
_entry.id   AF-A0A7G2ERQ6-F1
#
_cell.length_a   1.000
_cell.length_b   1.000
_cell.length_c   1.000
_cell.angle_alpha   90.00
_cell.angle_beta   90.00
_cell.angle_gamma   90.00
#
_symmetry.space_group_name_H-M   'P 1'
#
loop_
_entity.id
_entity.type
_entity.pdbx_description
1 polymer ?
#
loop_
_entity_poly.entity_id
_entity_poly.type
_entity_poly.pdbx_seq_one_letter_code
_entity_poly.pdbx_strand_id
1 'polypeptide(L)'
;MADIDIGTAATTGGNEGRGGTRERLINRENKFTRSVSHAQDELHSFRKYLRWMCVDQSSPWTAVLSWSMFVVFTLVVPATSHFMLACSDCDSHHSRPYDSVVQLSLSSFAALSFLCLSRFVSKYGLRRFLFFDKLWDESETRSLKILSYFVSPCFLAMSSYKIWWYASGASQIPFLGNVILSDTVACLMELCSWLYRTTVIFLVCVLFRLICHLQILRLQDFAQVFQMDSDVGSILSEHLRIRRHLRIISHRYRTFILLSLILVTGSQFYSLLITTKAYAELNIYRAGELALCSMTLVTALLILLRSASKITHKAQAVTCLAAKWHVCATIESFETVDGETPRLVDRASGHGYYPTDDDNGESDSEDYGDEEDDFDNNNLIPAYAYSTISFQKRQALVNYFENNRSGITVFGFTLDRSTLHTIFGIEMSLVLWLLVVIVEFSPTEIHDNSGQFLALVILFPLPCRRDEEPAFSETVISLQYLRIHKSGFTPEKFVNRYISRFLQSEMEIESVAAGSCSKENQMIYKEWFEFSDSDGDGRITGNDAIKFFTMSNLPRPELKQIWAIADSKRQGYLGFKEFIVAMQLVSLAQTGHEISHEVLISDVDFKNINPPTMEGLGVLMAKKKHSSKSSDPNMNGSPAADTSLTAHWFSSKSSKKISLSSVTSIVDGLKRLYIQKLKPLEVAYRFNDFVSPLLTNSDFDAKPMVMLLGQYSTGKTTFIKHLLKSTYPGAHIGPEPTTDRFVVVMSGPDERSIPGNTVAVQADMPFSGLTTFGTAFLSKFECSQMPHPLLEHVTFVDTPGVLSGEKQRTQRAYDFTGVTSWFASKCDLILLLFDPHKLDVSDEFKRVISSLRGHDDKIRVVLNKADQVDTQQLMRVYGALMWSLGKVLNTPEVSRVYIGSFSDKPINEAATGPIGRELFEKEQDDLLADLKDIPKKACDRRINEFVKRARAAKIHAYIISHLKKEMPAIMGKAKAQQKLIDNLEDEFGKVQREHHLPKGDFPNVDHFREVLSGYNIDKFEKLKPKMLQTVDDMLGYDIPELLKNFKNPYD
;
A
#
# COMPACT_ATOMS: atom_id res chain seq x y z
N MET A 1 51.06 0.25 -52.96
CA MET A 1 51.70 1.00 -54.07
C MET A 1 51.54 2.46 -53.71
N ALA A 2 52.65 3.18 -53.47
CA ALA A 2 52.77 4.62 -53.21
C ALA A 2 51.83 5.29 -52.15
N ASP A 3 52.34 5.46 -50.93
CA ASP A 3 52.91 6.73 -50.42
C ASP A 3 52.14 8.09 -50.36
N ILE A 4 52.32 8.73 -49.19
CA ILE A 4 52.58 10.17 -48.90
C ILE A 4 51.40 11.15 -49.07
N ASP A 5 50.79 11.75 -48.03
CA ASP A 5 51.26 12.57 -46.88
C ASP A 5 51.42 14.09 -47.19
N ILE A 6 51.21 14.94 -46.15
CA ILE A 6 51.46 16.41 -46.06
C ILE A 6 50.48 17.32 -46.86
N GLY A 7 49.78 18.33 -46.33
CA GLY A 7 49.82 19.06 -45.05
C GLY A 7 49.78 20.59 -45.26
N THR A 8 49.15 21.34 -44.32
CA THR A 8 49.39 22.80 -44.02
C THR A 8 49.10 23.88 -45.10
N ALA A 9 48.77 25.16 -44.80
CA ALA A 9 48.46 25.91 -43.56
C ALA A 9 47.81 27.30 -43.87
N ALA A 10 47.30 27.99 -42.84
CA ALA A 10 47.34 29.46 -42.64
C ALA A 10 46.48 30.39 -43.57
N THR A 11 45.96 31.57 -43.18
CA THR A 11 46.07 32.36 -41.93
C THR A 11 44.97 33.46 -41.76
N THR A 12 44.85 33.97 -40.52
CA THR A 12 44.48 35.36 -40.09
C THR A 12 43.08 35.98 -40.28
N GLY A 13 42.43 36.29 -39.13
CA GLY A 13 42.15 37.69 -38.73
C GLY A 13 40.69 38.08 -38.39
N GLY A 14 40.44 38.75 -37.25
CA GLY A 14 39.22 39.60 -37.12
C GLY A 14 38.35 39.63 -35.85
N ASN A 15 38.93 39.48 -34.64
CA ASN A 15 38.50 39.92 -33.29
C ASN A 15 37.03 40.33 -32.91
N GLU A 16 36.67 39.91 -31.68
CA GLU A 16 35.83 40.57 -30.64
C GLU A 16 34.27 40.64 -30.67
N GLY A 17 33.66 40.01 -29.63
CA GLY A 17 32.25 40.12 -29.23
C GLY A 17 31.89 39.09 -28.14
N ARG A 18 31.86 39.49 -26.86
CA ARG A 18 31.94 38.58 -25.68
C ARG A 18 30.62 38.44 -24.92
N GLY A 19 30.14 37.20 -24.70
CA GLY A 19 29.03 36.89 -23.79
C GLY A 19 28.50 35.46 -23.97
N GLY A 20 28.99 34.50 -23.18
CA GLY A 20 28.83 33.07 -23.49
C GLY A 20 27.59 32.39 -22.89
N THR A 21 27.04 31.44 -23.64
CA THR A 21 26.06 30.44 -23.16
C THR A 21 26.67 29.05 -23.33
N ARG A 22 26.51 28.17 -22.32
CA ARG A 22 27.13 26.83 -22.27
C ARG A 22 26.68 25.92 -23.42
N GLU A 23 27.64 25.33 -24.13
CA GLU A 23 27.41 24.20 -25.03
C GLU A 23 26.85 22.98 -24.26
N ARG A 24 25.90 22.26 -24.88
CA ARG A 24 25.62 20.86 -24.57
C ARG A 24 26.14 19.98 -25.72
N LEU A 25 27.33 19.43 -25.53
CA LEU A 25 27.81 18.30 -26.33
C LEU A 25 26.89 17.08 -26.10
N ILE A 26 26.31 16.55 -27.18
CA ILE A 26 26.40 15.14 -27.58
C ILE A 26 25.83 15.02 -29.00
N ASN A 27 26.68 14.55 -29.91
CA ASN A 27 26.38 14.40 -31.33
C ASN A 27 25.49 13.15 -31.54
N ARG A 28 24.40 13.25 -32.33
CA ARG A 28 23.46 12.14 -32.58
C ARG A 28 23.23 11.86 -34.07
N GLU A 29 24.31 11.61 -34.79
CA GLU A 29 24.25 10.88 -36.07
C GLU A 29 25.04 9.57 -35.99
N ASN A 30 24.31 8.48 -35.74
CA ASN A 30 24.70 7.13 -36.15
C ASN A 30 23.42 6.38 -36.53
N LYS A 31 23.03 6.58 -37.78
CA LYS A 31 21.84 5.98 -38.40
C LYS A 31 22.16 4.52 -38.70
N PHE A 32 21.86 3.62 -37.75
CA PHE A 32 22.13 2.18 -37.92
C PHE A 32 21.36 1.62 -39.12
N THR A 33 22.07 1.39 -40.22
CA THR A 33 21.58 0.68 -41.40
C THR A 33 21.34 -0.79 -41.07
N ARG A 34 20.14 -1.28 -41.43
CA ARG A 34 19.73 -2.67 -41.22
C ARG A 34 20.38 -3.57 -42.28
N SER A 35 21.44 -4.29 -41.92
CA SER A 35 21.98 -5.36 -42.76
C SER A 35 20.97 -6.51 -42.86
N VAL A 36 20.90 -7.15 -44.03
CA VAL A 36 20.01 -8.29 -44.28
C VAL A 36 20.76 -9.58 -43.92
N SER A 37 20.48 -10.16 -42.75
CA SER A 37 20.92 -11.50 -42.36
C SER A 37 19.93 -12.56 -42.85
N HIS A 38 20.44 -13.65 -43.44
CA HIS A 38 19.60 -14.78 -43.81
C HIS A 38 19.27 -15.64 -42.58
N ALA A 39 18.04 -16.16 -42.53
CA ALA A 39 17.44 -16.80 -41.35
C ALA A 39 18.06 -18.14 -40.88
N GLN A 40 19.20 -18.55 -41.45
CA GLN A 40 19.91 -19.80 -41.15
C GLN A 40 21.20 -19.58 -40.34
N ASP A 41 21.83 -18.39 -40.38
CA ASP A 41 23.08 -18.12 -39.65
C ASP A 41 22.85 -17.72 -38.18
N GLU A 42 21.69 -17.11 -37.87
CA GLU A 42 21.42 -16.32 -36.66
C GLU A 42 21.46 -17.06 -35.30
N LEU A 43 21.78 -18.36 -35.26
CA LEU A 43 21.73 -19.20 -34.05
C LEU A 43 22.69 -20.41 -34.09
N HIS A 44 23.64 -20.45 -35.04
CA HIS A 44 24.40 -21.66 -35.32
C HIS A 44 25.36 -22.07 -34.18
N SER A 45 26.02 -21.11 -33.51
CA SER A 45 26.98 -21.40 -32.43
C SER A 45 26.29 -21.98 -31.19
N PHE A 46 25.20 -21.37 -30.73
CA PHE A 46 24.41 -21.84 -29.59
C PHE A 46 23.74 -23.19 -29.87
N ARG A 47 23.22 -23.42 -31.10
CA ARG A 47 22.73 -24.75 -31.49
C ARG A 47 23.84 -25.80 -31.53
N LYS A 48 25.03 -25.46 -32.04
CA LYS A 48 26.20 -26.34 -32.04
C LYS A 48 26.62 -26.70 -30.61
N TYR A 49 26.49 -25.77 -29.67
CA TYR A 49 26.72 -26.02 -28.24
C TYR A 49 25.67 -26.93 -27.59
N LEU A 50 24.36 -26.68 -27.82
CA LEU A 50 23.29 -27.58 -27.36
C LEU A 50 23.42 -28.99 -27.94
N ARG A 51 23.86 -29.11 -29.20
CA ARG A 51 24.11 -30.37 -29.88
C ARG A 51 25.34 -31.09 -29.31
N TRP A 52 26.41 -30.36 -28.98
CA TRP A 52 27.57 -30.90 -28.25
C TRP A 52 27.19 -31.43 -26.86
N MET A 53 26.32 -30.71 -26.13
CA MET A 53 25.79 -31.17 -24.84
C MET A 53 24.74 -32.28 -24.94
N CYS A 54 24.29 -32.67 -26.13
CA CYS A 54 23.15 -33.58 -26.34
C CYS A 54 21.84 -33.12 -25.67
N VAL A 55 21.59 -31.80 -25.65
CA VAL A 55 20.35 -31.18 -25.11
C VAL A 55 19.48 -30.56 -26.22
N ASP A 56 19.93 -30.62 -27.47
CA ASP A 56 19.13 -30.18 -28.61
C ASP A 56 17.95 -31.12 -28.90
N GLN A 57 16.74 -30.57 -28.91
CA GLN A 57 15.48 -31.27 -29.23
C GLN A 57 14.85 -30.75 -30.53
N SER A 58 15.64 -30.13 -31.41
CA SER A 58 15.19 -29.52 -32.67
C SER A 58 14.62 -30.49 -33.71
N SER A 59 14.91 -31.79 -33.61
CA SER A 59 14.40 -32.84 -34.49
C SER A 59 13.96 -34.06 -33.66
N PRO A 60 13.08 -34.94 -34.19
CA PRO A 60 12.67 -36.15 -33.46
C PRO A 60 13.86 -37.03 -33.05
N TRP A 61 14.85 -37.20 -33.93
CA TRP A 61 16.06 -37.98 -33.65
C TRP A 61 16.95 -37.34 -32.57
N THR A 62 17.17 -36.02 -32.63
CA THR A 62 17.96 -35.33 -31.59
C THR A 62 17.21 -35.28 -30.25
N ALA A 63 15.89 -35.18 -30.26
CA ALA A 63 15.06 -35.30 -29.06
C ALA A 63 15.18 -36.69 -28.42
N VAL A 64 15.06 -37.79 -29.19
CA VAL A 64 15.26 -39.16 -28.68
C VAL A 64 16.67 -39.34 -28.11
N LEU A 65 17.71 -38.87 -28.81
CA LEU A 65 19.08 -38.89 -28.30
C LEU A 65 19.23 -38.10 -27.00
N SER A 66 18.60 -36.93 -26.91
CA SER A 66 18.65 -36.06 -25.75
C SER A 66 17.97 -36.69 -24.52
N TRP A 67 16.80 -37.29 -24.70
CA TRP A 67 16.11 -38.03 -23.63
C TRP A 67 16.90 -39.27 -23.18
N SER A 68 17.51 -40.01 -24.11
CA SER A 68 18.39 -41.14 -23.77
C SER A 68 19.60 -40.71 -22.95
N MET A 69 20.31 -39.65 -23.37
CA MET A 69 21.47 -39.10 -22.63
C MET A 69 21.05 -38.56 -21.26
N PHE A 70 19.89 -37.91 -21.17
CA PHE A 70 19.32 -37.45 -19.90
C PHE A 70 19.08 -38.61 -18.92
N VAL A 71 18.40 -39.68 -19.37
CA VAL A 71 18.13 -40.87 -18.54
C VAL A 71 19.43 -41.53 -18.09
N VAL A 72 20.39 -41.72 -19.00
CA VAL A 72 21.69 -42.33 -18.68
C VAL A 72 22.44 -41.51 -17.62
N PHE A 73 22.70 -40.23 -17.88
CA PHE A 73 23.59 -39.43 -17.03
C PHE A 73 22.92 -38.81 -15.79
N THR A 74 21.59 -38.71 -15.75
CA THR A 74 20.85 -38.11 -14.63
C THR A 74 20.19 -39.15 -13.72
N LEU A 75 19.83 -40.33 -14.23
CA LEU A 75 19.14 -41.38 -13.47
C LEU A 75 19.97 -42.66 -13.36
N VAL A 76 20.40 -43.25 -14.48
CA VAL A 76 21.05 -44.57 -14.47
C VAL A 76 22.42 -44.52 -13.80
N VAL A 77 23.36 -43.71 -14.29
CA VAL A 77 24.73 -43.63 -13.75
C VAL A 77 24.75 -43.23 -12.25
N PRO A 78 23.94 -42.25 -11.79
CA PRO A 78 23.81 -41.93 -10.36
C PRO A 78 23.25 -43.09 -9.52
N ALA A 79 22.23 -43.79 -10.01
CA ALA A 79 21.66 -44.94 -9.30
C ALA A 79 22.63 -46.13 -9.26
N THR A 80 23.33 -46.43 -10.35
CA THR A 80 24.34 -47.50 -10.37
C THR A 80 25.54 -47.17 -9.48
N SER A 81 25.99 -45.90 -9.44
CA SER A 81 27.01 -45.44 -8.49
C SER A 81 26.57 -45.71 -7.05
N HIS A 82 25.38 -45.24 -6.66
CA HIS A 82 24.85 -45.42 -5.31
C HIS A 82 24.67 -46.90 -4.93
N PHE A 83 24.11 -47.75 -5.82
CA PHE A 83 23.80 -49.14 -5.49
C PHE A 83 24.94 -50.14 -5.69
N MET A 84 25.86 -49.93 -6.64
CA MET A 84 27.01 -50.84 -6.86
C MET A 84 28.20 -50.49 -5.97
N LEU A 85 28.35 -49.24 -5.54
CA LEU A 85 29.39 -48.81 -4.59
C LEU A 85 28.89 -48.79 -3.13
N ALA A 86 27.64 -49.18 -2.87
CA ALA A 86 27.12 -49.46 -1.52
C ALA A 86 27.69 -50.78 -0.96
N CYS A 87 28.98 -50.75 -0.68
CA CYS A 87 29.76 -51.83 -0.11
C CYS A 87 29.61 -51.85 1.42
N SER A 88 29.22 -52.99 2.00
CA SER A 88 29.06 -53.18 3.45
C SER A 88 30.39 -53.27 4.21
N ASP A 89 31.43 -53.74 3.55
CA ASP A 89 32.71 -54.15 4.16
C ASP A 89 33.90 -53.28 3.73
N CYS A 90 33.63 -52.11 3.14
CA CYS A 90 34.66 -51.23 2.62
C CYS A 90 35.36 -50.41 3.71
N ASP A 91 36.64 -50.11 3.50
CA ASP A 91 37.49 -49.43 4.46
C ASP A 91 36.89 -48.09 4.93
N SER A 92 37.02 -47.83 6.23
CA SER A 92 36.53 -46.67 6.97
C SER A 92 36.85 -45.33 6.29
N HIS A 93 37.99 -45.23 5.59
CA HIS A 93 38.41 -44.01 4.90
C HIS A 93 37.66 -43.74 3.58
N HIS A 94 36.97 -44.74 3.01
CA HIS A 94 36.31 -44.66 1.69
C HIS A 94 34.78 -44.71 1.75
N SER A 95 34.17 -44.74 2.94
CA SER A 95 32.71 -44.69 3.09
C SER A 95 32.10 -43.39 2.54
N ARG A 96 30.96 -43.49 1.83
CA ARG A 96 30.23 -42.36 1.20
C ARG A 96 28.86 -42.09 1.87
N PRO A 97 28.81 -41.74 3.17
CA PRO A 97 27.55 -41.66 3.93
C PRO A 97 26.55 -40.60 3.44
N TYR A 98 27.02 -39.60 2.69
CA TYR A 98 26.20 -38.50 2.17
C TYR A 98 25.85 -38.60 0.68
N ASP A 99 26.28 -39.67 -0.03
CA ASP A 99 26.07 -39.82 -1.48
C ASP A 99 24.57 -39.79 -1.87
N SER A 100 23.71 -40.43 -1.08
CA SER A 100 22.25 -40.40 -1.30
C SER A 100 21.69 -38.98 -1.39
N VAL A 101 22.19 -38.06 -0.56
CA VAL A 101 21.81 -36.63 -0.56
C VAL A 101 22.33 -35.94 -1.82
N VAL A 102 23.61 -36.16 -2.15
CA VAL A 102 24.29 -35.55 -3.30
C VAL A 102 23.65 -35.98 -4.61
N GLN A 103 23.43 -37.29 -4.82
CA GLN A 103 22.84 -37.80 -6.04
C GLN A 103 21.38 -37.35 -6.18
N LEU A 104 20.57 -37.44 -5.11
CA LEU A 104 19.15 -37.06 -5.16
C LEU A 104 18.95 -35.56 -5.42
N SER A 105 19.69 -34.70 -4.72
CA SER A 105 19.58 -33.24 -4.87
C SER A 105 20.09 -32.76 -6.23
N LEU A 106 21.28 -33.23 -6.67
CA LEU A 106 21.84 -32.85 -7.97
C LEU A 106 21.00 -33.39 -9.14
N SER A 107 20.53 -34.64 -9.06
CA SER A 107 19.69 -35.23 -10.12
C SER A 107 18.27 -34.68 -10.15
N SER A 108 17.66 -34.34 -9.01
CA SER A 108 16.33 -33.71 -9.00
C SER A 108 16.36 -32.28 -9.54
N PHE A 109 17.38 -31.48 -9.22
CA PHE A 109 17.53 -30.14 -9.79
C PHE A 109 17.90 -30.21 -11.29
N ALA A 110 18.77 -31.15 -11.69
CA ALA A 110 19.07 -31.39 -13.11
C ALA A 110 17.84 -31.87 -13.91
N ALA A 111 16.99 -32.73 -13.32
CA ALA A 111 15.72 -33.16 -13.91
C ALA A 111 14.74 -31.99 -14.04
N LEU A 112 14.60 -31.15 -13.01
CA LEU A 112 13.80 -29.93 -13.07
C LEU A 112 14.28 -29.01 -14.20
N SER A 113 15.59 -28.78 -14.31
CA SER A 113 16.21 -27.99 -15.38
C SER A 113 15.98 -28.59 -16.78
N PHE A 114 16.20 -29.90 -16.96
CA PHE A 114 15.98 -30.58 -18.24
C PHE A 114 14.51 -30.56 -18.67
N LEU A 115 13.58 -30.86 -17.76
CA LEU A 115 12.13 -30.79 -18.05
C LEU A 115 11.67 -29.38 -18.38
N CYS A 116 12.21 -28.37 -17.69
CA CYS A 116 11.99 -26.96 -17.97
C CYS A 116 12.44 -26.61 -19.41
N LEU A 117 13.68 -26.96 -19.76
CA LEU A 117 14.26 -26.72 -21.08
C LEU A 117 13.53 -27.48 -22.19
N SER A 118 13.21 -28.77 -21.99
CA SER A 118 12.49 -29.61 -22.94
C SER A 118 11.09 -29.07 -23.24
N ARG A 119 10.33 -28.65 -22.21
CA ARG A 119 9.01 -28.00 -22.36
C ARG A 119 9.08 -26.67 -23.12
N PHE A 120 10.17 -25.92 -23.00
CA PHE A 120 10.35 -24.67 -23.73
C PHE A 120 10.75 -24.88 -25.18
N VAL A 121 11.71 -25.79 -25.45
CA VAL A 121 12.18 -26.08 -26.81
C VAL A 121 11.03 -26.68 -27.65
N SER A 122 10.31 -27.67 -27.12
CA SER A 122 9.18 -28.32 -27.81
C SER A 122 7.99 -27.39 -28.07
N LYS A 123 7.63 -26.50 -27.13
CA LYS A 123 6.42 -25.67 -27.23
C LYS A 123 6.59 -24.38 -28.05
N TYR A 124 7.80 -23.83 -28.12
CA TYR A 124 8.03 -22.51 -28.72
C TYR A 124 9.14 -22.46 -29.78
N GLY A 125 10.08 -23.41 -29.78
CA GLY A 125 11.32 -23.34 -30.56
C GLY A 125 12.27 -22.23 -30.08
N LEU A 126 13.58 -22.43 -30.24
CA LEU A 126 14.61 -21.52 -29.70
C LEU A 126 14.41 -20.04 -30.10
N ARG A 127 14.05 -19.76 -31.35
CA ARG A 127 13.93 -18.39 -31.90
C ARG A 127 12.79 -17.61 -31.23
N ARG A 128 11.58 -18.19 -31.22
CA ARG A 128 10.37 -17.60 -30.61
C ARG A 128 10.42 -17.56 -29.07
N PHE A 129 11.32 -18.35 -28.48
CA PHE A 129 11.57 -18.38 -27.04
C PHE A 129 12.50 -17.26 -26.56
N LEU A 130 13.60 -17.02 -27.28
CA LEU A 130 14.60 -16.01 -26.93
C LEU A 130 14.23 -14.57 -27.35
N PHE A 131 13.23 -14.38 -28.21
CA PHE A 131 12.77 -13.05 -28.66
C PHE A 131 13.89 -12.20 -29.32
N PHE A 132 14.83 -12.87 -30.01
CA PHE A 132 15.89 -12.26 -30.81
C PHE A 132 15.35 -11.74 -32.16
N ASP A 133 14.64 -10.61 -32.12
CA ASP A 133 14.27 -9.85 -33.33
C ASP A 133 15.17 -8.63 -33.56
N LYS A 134 16.15 -8.33 -32.67
CA LYS A 134 16.83 -7.02 -32.65
C LYS A 134 18.25 -6.89 -32.06
N LEU A 135 18.95 -7.96 -31.64
CA LEU A 135 20.28 -7.83 -31.01
C LEU A 135 21.30 -8.85 -31.55
N TRP A 136 22.44 -8.34 -32.01
CA TRP A 136 23.43 -9.01 -32.87
C TRP A 136 24.70 -9.44 -32.08
N ASP A 137 25.34 -10.53 -32.50
CA ASP A 137 26.63 -11.17 -32.13
C ASP A 137 27.28 -11.01 -30.72
N GLU A 138 27.35 -9.82 -30.12
CA GLU A 138 28.09 -9.59 -28.85
C GLU A 138 27.55 -10.40 -27.66
N SER A 139 26.25 -10.72 -27.65
CA SER A 139 25.61 -11.37 -26.51
C SER A 139 25.87 -12.88 -26.44
N GLU A 140 25.99 -13.55 -27.59
CA GLU A 140 26.11 -15.00 -27.68
C GLU A 140 27.50 -15.45 -27.16
N THR A 141 28.56 -14.80 -27.64
CA THR A 141 29.95 -15.08 -27.21
C THR A 141 30.20 -14.77 -25.73
N ARG A 142 29.49 -13.78 -25.15
CA ARG A 142 29.53 -13.51 -23.69
C ARG A 142 28.79 -14.58 -22.89
N SER A 143 27.65 -15.10 -23.39
CA SER A 143 26.84 -16.09 -22.66
C SER A 143 27.60 -17.41 -22.43
N LEU A 144 28.32 -17.90 -23.45
CA LEU A 144 29.12 -19.12 -23.37
C LEU A 144 30.35 -18.96 -22.45
N LYS A 145 30.98 -17.78 -22.44
CA LYS A 145 32.07 -17.45 -21.49
C LYS A 145 31.57 -17.46 -20.04
N ILE A 146 30.36 -16.97 -19.77
CA ILE A 146 29.75 -16.99 -18.43
C ILE A 146 29.48 -18.42 -17.97
N LEU A 147 28.99 -19.31 -18.84
CA LEU A 147 28.76 -20.72 -18.50
C LEU A 147 30.08 -21.44 -18.18
N SER A 148 31.12 -21.24 -18.99
CA SER A 148 32.47 -21.79 -18.77
C SER A 148 33.07 -21.36 -17.41
N TYR A 149 32.83 -20.11 -17.01
CA TYR A 149 33.32 -19.53 -15.75
C TYR A 149 32.75 -20.19 -14.49
N PHE A 150 31.51 -20.70 -14.54
CA PHE A 150 30.90 -21.43 -13.42
C PHE A 150 31.18 -22.94 -13.46
N VAL A 151 31.11 -23.56 -14.65
CA VAL A 151 31.26 -25.02 -14.78
C VAL A 151 32.72 -25.46 -14.61
N SER A 152 33.69 -24.72 -15.14
CA SER A 152 35.10 -25.13 -15.13
C SER A 152 35.69 -25.27 -13.71
N PRO A 153 35.54 -24.31 -12.77
CA PRO A 153 36.08 -24.45 -11.42
C PRO A 153 35.41 -25.59 -10.63
N CYS A 154 34.08 -25.76 -10.74
CA CYS A 154 33.38 -26.88 -10.08
C CYS A 154 33.88 -28.22 -10.65
N PHE A 155 34.04 -28.33 -11.97
CA PHE A 155 34.50 -29.55 -12.63
C PHE A 155 35.94 -29.90 -12.28
N LEU A 156 36.85 -28.92 -12.19
CA LEU A 156 38.22 -29.13 -11.74
C LEU A 156 38.28 -29.61 -10.29
N ALA A 157 37.49 -29.01 -9.38
CA ALA A 157 37.42 -29.44 -7.99
C ALA A 157 36.87 -30.87 -7.86
N MET A 158 35.78 -31.19 -8.58
CA MET A 158 35.17 -32.52 -8.56
C MET A 158 36.07 -33.58 -9.21
N SER A 159 36.77 -33.23 -10.29
CA SER A 159 37.74 -34.11 -10.96
C SER A 159 38.89 -34.46 -10.02
N SER A 160 39.51 -33.46 -9.39
CA SER A 160 40.56 -33.69 -8.40
C SER A 160 40.10 -34.60 -7.25
N TYR A 161 38.88 -34.37 -6.72
CA TYR A 161 38.32 -35.19 -5.66
C TYR A 161 38.07 -36.65 -6.09
N LYS A 162 37.40 -36.89 -7.22
CA LYS A 162 37.10 -38.26 -7.68
C LYS A 162 38.34 -39.00 -8.16
N ILE A 163 39.27 -38.33 -8.86
CA ILE A 163 40.56 -38.92 -9.24
C ILE A 163 41.34 -39.32 -7.99
N TRP A 164 41.39 -38.48 -6.95
CA TRP A 164 41.99 -38.84 -5.67
C TRP A 164 41.30 -40.05 -5.01
N TRP A 165 39.97 -40.07 -4.95
CA TRP A 165 39.21 -41.15 -4.30
C TRP A 165 39.41 -42.51 -5.00
N TYR A 166 39.28 -42.56 -6.32
CA TYR A 166 39.51 -43.79 -7.10
C TYR A 166 40.99 -44.21 -7.14
N ALA A 167 41.95 -43.28 -7.13
CA ALA A 167 43.37 -43.61 -7.06
C ALA A 167 43.82 -44.12 -5.68
N SER A 168 43.10 -43.75 -4.60
CA SER A 168 43.43 -44.14 -3.22
C SER A 168 42.78 -45.47 -2.80
N GLY A 169 41.66 -45.86 -3.41
CA GLY A 169 40.88 -47.06 -3.06
C GLY A 169 40.97 -48.24 -4.04
N ALA A 170 42.01 -48.31 -4.88
CA ALA A 170 42.08 -49.08 -6.13
C ALA A 170 42.15 -50.64 -6.03
N SER A 171 41.32 -51.29 -5.20
CA SER A 171 41.40 -52.75 -4.98
C SER A 171 40.08 -53.52 -4.84
N GLN A 172 38.89 -52.91 -4.97
CA GLN A 172 37.62 -53.60 -4.65
C GLN A 172 36.41 -53.43 -5.62
N ILE A 173 36.59 -53.06 -6.90
CA ILE A 173 35.46 -52.97 -7.87
C ILE A 173 35.62 -53.96 -9.05
N PRO A 174 35.16 -55.22 -8.93
CA PRO A 174 35.39 -56.27 -9.92
C PRO A 174 34.29 -56.35 -11.00
N PHE A 175 34.14 -55.33 -11.86
CA PHE A 175 33.09 -55.33 -12.91
C PHE A 175 33.57 -55.87 -14.28
N LEU A 176 34.86 -55.73 -14.63
CA LEU A 176 35.38 -55.99 -15.99
C LEU A 176 36.62 -56.90 -16.05
N GLY A 177 36.92 -57.65 -14.99
CA GLY A 177 38.06 -58.58 -14.93
C GLY A 177 39.45 -57.93 -14.82
N ASN A 178 39.57 -56.62 -15.10
CA ASN A 178 40.75 -55.81 -14.80
C ASN A 178 40.32 -54.62 -13.92
N VAL A 179 40.83 -54.57 -12.68
CA VAL A 179 40.45 -53.59 -11.64
C VAL A 179 40.73 -52.16 -12.11
N ILE A 180 41.93 -51.89 -12.63
CA ILE A 180 42.34 -50.55 -13.08
C ILE A 180 41.42 -50.03 -14.20
N LEU A 181 41.04 -50.91 -15.14
CA LEU A 181 40.13 -50.54 -16.22
C LEU A 181 38.71 -50.27 -15.70
N SER A 182 38.24 -51.09 -14.75
CA SER A 182 36.94 -50.94 -14.07
C SER A 182 36.85 -49.59 -13.35
N ASP A 183 37.84 -49.27 -12.51
CA ASP A 183 37.90 -48.03 -11.72
C ASP A 183 38.02 -46.79 -12.62
N THR A 184 38.82 -46.87 -13.68
CA THR A 184 38.97 -45.78 -14.66
C THR A 184 37.66 -45.50 -15.40
N VAL A 185 36.93 -46.55 -15.83
CA VAL A 185 35.64 -46.41 -16.52
C VAL A 185 34.56 -45.88 -15.57
N ALA A 186 34.51 -46.36 -14.33
CA ALA A 186 33.58 -45.88 -13.31
C ALA A 186 33.80 -44.40 -12.99
N CYS A 187 35.05 -44.01 -12.70
CA CYS A 187 35.44 -42.61 -12.44
C CYS A 187 35.07 -41.69 -13.63
N LEU A 188 35.37 -42.12 -14.87
CA LEU A 188 35.03 -41.36 -16.07
C LEU A 188 33.51 -41.22 -16.25
N MET A 189 32.73 -42.29 -16.08
CA MET A 189 31.26 -42.24 -16.17
C MET A 189 30.65 -41.32 -15.11
N GLU A 190 31.13 -41.37 -13.87
CA GLU A 190 30.67 -40.49 -12.80
C GLU A 190 31.01 -39.02 -13.06
N LEU A 191 32.22 -38.73 -13.55
CA LEU A 191 32.62 -37.37 -13.93
C LEU A 191 31.80 -36.85 -15.11
N CYS A 192 31.53 -37.68 -16.13
CA CYS A 192 30.62 -37.34 -17.22
C CYS A 192 29.18 -37.09 -16.74
N SER A 193 28.66 -37.92 -15.81
CA SER A 193 27.33 -37.75 -15.21
C SER A 193 27.23 -36.44 -14.41
N TRP A 194 28.24 -36.14 -13.59
CA TRP A 194 28.28 -34.94 -12.79
C TRP A 194 28.44 -33.69 -13.67
N LEU A 195 29.29 -33.74 -14.69
CA LEU A 195 29.48 -32.65 -15.67
C LEU A 195 28.20 -32.40 -16.47
N TYR A 196 27.52 -33.45 -16.93
CA TYR A 196 26.25 -33.32 -17.64
C TYR A 196 25.19 -32.64 -16.77
N ARG A 197 24.98 -33.13 -15.54
CA ARG A 197 24.01 -32.57 -14.59
C ARG A 197 24.31 -31.10 -14.30
N THR A 198 25.53 -30.76 -13.89
CA THR A 198 25.91 -29.37 -13.57
C THR A 198 25.80 -28.43 -14.77
N THR A 199 26.20 -28.88 -15.98
CA THR A 199 26.10 -28.04 -17.18
C THR A 199 24.64 -27.82 -17.59
N VAL A 200 23.74 -28.82 -17.47
CA VAL A 200 22.28 -28.65 -17.71
C VAL A 200 21.67 -27.65 -16.72
N ILE A 201 22.07 -27.72 -15.44
CA ILE A 201 21.62 -26.80 -14.40
C ILE A 201 22.02 -25.35 -14.73
N PHE A 202 23.32 -25.09 -14.96
CA PHE A 202 23.80 -23.75 -15.25
C PHE A 202 23.35 -23.23 -16.61
N LEU A 203 23.16 -24.10 -17.62
CA LEU A 203 22.61 -23.71 -18.93
C LEU A 203 21.22 -23.06 -18.78
N VAL A 204 20.32 -23.62 -17.98
CA VAL A 204 18.99 -23.04 -17.74
C VAL A 204 19.09 -21.72 -16.96
N CYS A 205 20.01 -21.63 -15.99
CA CYS A 205 20.23 -20.39 -15.23
C CYS A 205 20.82 -19.27 -16.11
N VAL A 206 21.75 -19.58 -17.00
CA VAL A 206 22.33 -18.64 -17.98
C VAL A 206 21.30 -18.23 -19.02
N LEU A 207 20.47 -19.16 -19.52
CA LEU A 207 19.36 -18.83 -20.42
C LEU A 207 18.35 -17.88 -19.76
N PHE A 208 17.96 -18.15 -18.52
CA PHE A 208 17.10 -17.25 -17.76
C PHE A 208 17.74 -15.87 -17.58
N ARG A 209 19.02 -15.81 -17.17
CA ARG A 209 19.78 -14.55 -17.04
C ARG A 209 19.83 -13.76 -18.35
N LEU A 210 20.02 -14.44 -19.48
CA LEU A 210 20.07 -13.80 -20.81
C LEU A 210 18.70 -13.26 -21.23
N ILE A 211 17.62 -14.04 -21.07
CA ILE A 211 16.24 -13.57 -21.27
C ILE A 211 15.95 -12.35 -20.39
N CYS A 212 16.42 -12.37 -19.13
CA CYS A 212 16.26 -11.25 -18.22
C CYS A 212 17.02 -10.00 -18.68
N HIS A 213 18.24 -10.15 -19.17
CA HIS A 213 19.02 -9.06 -19.72
C HIS A 213 18.38 -8.44 -20.97
N LEU A 214 17.83 -9.26 -21.86
CA LEU A 214 17.06 -8.79 -23.04
C LEU A 214 15.81 -7.98 -22.63
N GLN A 215 15.12 -8.35 -21.54
CA GLN A 215 14.01 -7.53 -21.03
C GLN A 215 14.48 -6.22 -20.38
N ILE A 216 15.65 -6.20 -19.74
CA ILE A 216 16.24 -4.95 -19.20
C ILE A 216 16.58 -4.00 -20.34
N LEU A 217 17.15 -4.49 -21.45
CA LEU A 217 17.41 -3.67 -22.64
C LEU A 217 16.10 -3.08 -23.21
N ARG A 218 15.04 -3.89 -23.33
CA ARG A 218 13.71 -3.39 -23.76
C ARG A 218 13.12 -2.33 -22.81
N LEU A 219 13.33 -2.46 -21.50
CA LEU A 219 12.95 -1.44 -20.51
C LEU A 219 13.80 -0.16 -20.62
N GLN A 220 15.05 -0.26 -21.08
CA GLN A 220 15.92 0.89 -21.37
C GLN A 220 15.57 1.55 -22.71
N ASP A 221 15.17 0.79 -23.72
CA ASP A 221 14.65 1.31 -24.99
C ASP A 221 13.32 2.05 -24.75
N PHE A 222 12.44 1.48 -23.91
CA PHE A 222 11.20 2.15 -23.47
C PHE A 222 11.47 3.47 -22.75
N ALA A 223 12.59 3.58 -22.01
CA ALA A 223 12.99 4.85 -21.39
C ALA A 223 13.29 5.96 -22.42
N GLN A 224 13.67 5.61 -23.66
CA GLN A 224 13.88 6.57 -24.74
C GLN A 224 12.56 7.01 -25.40
N VAL A 225 11.48 6.23 -25.29
CA VAL A 225 10.15 6.60 -25.83
C VAL A 225 9.62 7.86 -25.15
N PHE A 226 9.89 8.04 -23.84
CA PHE A 226 9.61 9.27 -23.10
C PHE A 226 10.44 10.50 -23.56
N GLN A 227 11.47 10.33 -24.39
CA GLN A 227 12.33 11.43 -24.87
C GLN A 227 12.05 11.85 -26.33
N MET A 228 11.01 11.29 -26.96
CA MET A 228 10.74 11.45 -28.39
C MET A 228 9.32 12.00 -28.64
N ASP A 229 8.83 12.87 -27.74
CA ASP A 229 7.53 13.58 -27.82
C ASP A 229 6.32 12.69 -28.18
N SER A 230 6.29 11.50 -27.59
CA SER A 230 5.30 10.48 -27.87
C SER A 230 3.97 10.73 -27.14
N ASP A 231 2.84 10.57 -27.84
CA ASP A 231 1.51 10.72 -27.24
C ASP A 231 1.29 9.69 -26.11
N VAL A 232 0.51 10.09 -25.10
CA VAL A 232 0.20 9.30 -23.91
C VAL A 232 -0.38 7.92 -24.26
N GLY A 233 -1.23 7.83 -25.29
CA GLY A 233 -1.79 6.57 -25.76
C GLY A 233 -0.71 5.61 -26.30
N SER A 234 0.27 6.15 -27.02
CA SER A 234 1.40 5.36 -27.53
C SER A 234 2.28 4.81 -26.39
N ILE A 235 2.62 5.64 -25.40
CA ILE A 235 3.40 5.24 -24.21
C ILE A 235 2.67 4.15 -23.42
N LEU A 236 1.35 4.31 -23.22
CA LEU A 236 0.52 3.32 -22.55
C LEU A 236 0.49 1.98 -23.32
N SER A 237 0.33 2.03 -24.65
CA SER A 237 0.29 0.83 -25.49
C SER A 237 1.61 0.03 -25.46
N GLU A 238 2.76 0.72 -25.53
CA GLU A 238 4.08 0.08 -25.44
C GLU A 238 4.33 -0.47 -24.02
N HIS A 239 3.93 0.25 -22.98
CA HIS A 239 4.01 -0.27 -21.61
C HIS A 239 3.14 -1.52 -21.44
N LEU A 240 1.90 -1.52 -21.94
CA LEU A 240 1.01 -2.70 -21.90
C LEU A 240 1.62 -3.89 -22.67
N ARG A 241 2.28 -3.63 -23.81
CA ARG A 241 3.05 -4.64 -24.55
C ARG A 241 4.18 -5.22 -23.72
N ILE A 242 5.00 -4.38 -23.08
CA ILE A 242 6.09 -4.80 -22.18
C ILE A 242 5.53 -5.59 -20.99
N ARG A 243 4.44 -5.13 -20.36
CA ARG A 243 3.76 -5.82 -19.25
C ARG A 243 3.23 -7.19 -19.67
N ARG A 244 2.68 -7.32 -20.89
CA ARG A 244 2.27 -8.61 -21.48
C ARG A 244 3.47 -9.55 -21.64
N HIS A 245 4.60 -9.08 -22.16
CA HIS A 245 5.82 -9.89 -22.28
C HIS A 245 6.37 -10.32 -20.92
N LEU A 246 6.49 -9.40 -19.95
CA LEU A 246 6.93 -9.70 -18.58
C LEU A 246 6.01 -10.70 -17.88
N ARG A 247 4.67 -10.58 -18.04
CA ARG A 247 3.70 -11.54 -17.49
C ARG A 247 3.86 -12.93 -18.13
N ILE A 248 4.09 -13.01 -19.43
CA ILE A 248 4.33 -14.28 -20.13
C ILE A 248 5.64 -14.93 -19.67
N ILE A 249 6.74 -14.17 -19.55
CA ILE A 249 8.03 -14.67 -19.07
C ILE A 249 7.94 -15.10 -17.61
N SER A 250 7.33 -14.27 -16.76
CA SER A 250 7.08 -14.60 -15.35
C SER A 250 6.24 -15.87 -15.23
N HIS A 251 5.16 -16.04 -15.99
CA HIS A 251 4.35 -17.26 -15.95
C HIS A 251 5.13 -18.51 -16.40
N ARG A 252 5.97 -18.38 -17.44
CA ARG A 252 6.83 -19.49 -17.92
C ARG A 252 7.82 -19.96 -16.85
N TYR A 253 8.42 -19.03 -16.10
CA TYR A 253 9.49 -19.34 -15.15
C TYR A 253 9.08 -19.42 -13.68
N ARG A 254 7.91 -18.92 -13.28
CA ARG A 254 7.45 -18.90 -11.88
C ARG A 254 7.45 -20.28 -11.24
N THR A 255 6.95 -21.30 -11.94
CA THR A 255 6.98 -22.69 -11.44
C THR A 255 8.40 -23.23 -11.31
N PHE A 256 9.29 -22.88 -12.24
CA PHE A 256 10.69 -23.29 -12.17
C PHE A 256 11.42 -22.62 -11.01
N ILE A 257 11.36 -21.29 -10.88
CA ILE A 257 11.98 -20.53 -9.78
C ILE A 257 11.47 -21.03 -8.41
N LEU A 258 10.17 -21.28 -8.30
CA LEU A 258 9.55 -21.80 -7.08
C LEU A 258 10.06 -23.20 -6.72
N LEU A 259 10.03 -24.13 -7.67
CA LEU A 259 10.52 -25.49 -7.42
C LEU A 259 12.03 -25.51 -7.16
N SER A 260 12.80 -24.66 -7.83
CA SER A 260 14.23 -24.47 -7.58
C SER A 260 14.49 -23.96 -6.15
N LEU A 261 13.73 -22.97 -5.66
CA LEU A 261 13.85 -22.50 -4.28
C LEU A 261 13.55 -23.63 -3.29
N ILE A 262 12.38 -24.28 -3.42
CA ILE A 262 11.96 -25.38 -2.52
C ILE A 262 12.96 -26.54 -2.51
N LEU A 263 13.45 -26.98 -3.68
CA LEU A 263 14.42 -28.07 -3.78
C LEU A 263 15.77 -27.70 -3.16
N VAL A 264 16.27 -26.49 -3.40
CA VAL A 264 17.58 -26.06 -2.87
C VAL A 264 17.49 -25.89 -1.37
N THR A 265 16.54 -25.10 -0.85
CA THR A 265 16.36 -24.91 0.60
C THR A 265 16.13 -26.25 1.31
N GLY A 266 15.30 -27.13 0.74
CA GLY A 266 15.07 -28.48 1.27
C GLY A 266 16.34 -29.34 1.29
N SER A 267 17.17 -29.25 0.24
CA SER A 267 18.45 -29.97 0.19
C SER A 267 19.49 -29.42 1.17
N GLN A 268 19.56 -28.09 1.37
CA GLN A 268 20.46 -27.51 2.38
C GLN A 268 20.03 -27.87 3.80
N PHE A 269 18.72 -27.79 4.10
CA PHE A 269 18.19 -28.16 5.40
C PHE A 269 18.37 -29.66 5.69
N TYR A 270 18.17 -30.55 4.70
CA TYR A 270 18.45 -31.98 4.87
C TYR A 270 19.95 -32.26 5.05
N SER A 271 20.81 -31.52 4.35
CA SER A 271 22.27 -31.58 4.53
C SER A 271 22.68 -31.14 5.93
N LEU A 272 22.07 -30.10 6.49
CA LEU A 272 22.24 -29.70 7.89
C LEU A 272 21.77 -30.81 8.85
N LEU A 273 20.58 -31.40 8.63
CA LEU A 273 20.02 -32.43 9.52
C LEU A 273 20.83 -33.73 9.55
N ILE A 274 21.45 -34.14 8.44
CA ILE A 274 22.27 -35.36 8.41
C ILE A 274 23.65 -35.16 9.03
N THR A 275 24.21 -33.95 8.91
CA THR A 275 25.53 -33.58 9.44
C THR A 275 25.50 -33.16 10.92
N THR A 276 24.37 -32.66 11.44
CA THR A 276 24.20 -32.31 12.87
C THR A 276 23.97 -33.50 13.81
N LYS A 277 23.93 -34.74 13.31
CA LYS A 277 23.75 -35.94 14.15
C LYS A 277 25.00 -36.19 15.02
N ALA A 278 24.79 -36.59 16.27
CA ALA A 278 25.85 -36.76 17.29
C ALA A 278 26.97 -37.80 16.97
N TYR A 279 26.83 -38.56 15.87
CA TYR A 279 27.82 -39.54 15.40
C TYR A 279 28.26 -39.27 13.94
N ALA A 280 28.09 -38.04 13.45
CA ALA A 280 28.48 -37.66 12.08
C ALA A 280 29.99 -37.37 12.02
N GLU A 281 30.75 -38.25 11.37
CA GLU A 281 32.17 -38.01 11.06
C GLU A 281 32.28 -37.10 9.83
N LEU A 282 32.75 -35.86 10.04
CA LEU A 282 32.67 -34.74 9.09
C LEU A 282 34.04 -34.30 8.57
N ASN A 283 34.71 -35.21 7.87
CA ASN A 283 36.01 -34.95 7.26
C ASN A 283 35.85 -34.56 5.79
N ILE A 284 36.77 -33.74 5.26
CA ILE A 284 36.77 -33.33 3.84
C ILE A 284 36.72 -34.52 2.87
N TYR A 285 37.30 -35.66 3.25
CA TYR A 285 37.31 -36.91 2.49
C TYR A 285 35.96 -37.62 2.36
N ARG A 286 35.00 -37.36 3.26
CA ARG A 286 33.66 -37.98 3.23
C ARG A 286 32.56 -36.98 2.88
N ALA A 287 32.73 -35.71 3.24
CA ALA A 287 31.74 -34.65 3.05
C ALA A 287 32.06 -33.69 1.89
N GLY A 288 33.19 -33.85 1.20
CA GLY A 288 33.61 -32.98 0.09
C GLY A 288 32.60 -32.92 -1.07
N GLU A 289 32.01 -34.07 -1.46
CA GLU A 289 30.97 -34.09 -2.50
C GLU A 289 29.69 -33.34 -2.06
N LEU A 290 29.36 -33.39 -0.77
CA LEU A 290 28.20 -32.69 -0.18
C LEU A 290 28.40 -31.17 -0.23
N ALA A 291 29.58 -30.69 0.14
CA ALA A 291 29.95 -29.28 0.04
C ALA A 291 29.93 -28.75 -1.41
N LEU A 292 30.52 -29.50 -2.35
CA LEU A 292 30.52 -29.12 -3.77
C LEU A 292 29.10 -29.12 -4.38
N CYS A 293 28.25 -30.07 -3.99
CA CYS A 293 26.85 -30.12 -4.40
C CYS A 293 26.06 -28.92 -3.85
N SER A 294 26.18 -28.67 -2.54
CA SER A 294 25.57 -27.54 -1.83
C SER A 294 25.92 -26.19 -2.48
N MET A 295 27.22 -25.92 -2.67
CA MET A 295 27.72 -24.73 -3.37
C MET A 295 27.16 -24.58 -4.78
N THR A 296 27.09 -25.68 -5.54
CA THR A 296 26.59 -25.67 -6.92
C THR A 296 25.10 -25.30 -6.99
N LEU A 297 24.29 -25.89 -6.11
CA LEU A 297 22.85 -25.68 -6.04
C LEU A 297 22.49 -24.25 -5.60
N VAL A 298 23.15 -23.72 -4.56
CA VAL A 298 22.96 -22.33 -4.13
C VAL A 298 23.45 -21.35 -5.20
N THR A 299 24.61 -21.57 -5.82
CA THR A 299 25.08 -20.71 -6.93
C THR A 299 24.07 -20.65 -8.08
N ALA A 300 23.47 -21.78 -8.45
CA ALA A 300 22.42 -21.83 -9.48
C ALA A 300 21.16 -21.03 -9.07
N LEU A 301 20.67 -21.21 -7.83
CA LEU A 301 19.52 -20.46 -7.30
C LEU A 301 19.78 -18.95 -7.27
N LEU A 302 20.96 -18.51 -6.83
CA LEU A 302 21.31 -17.09 -6.74
C LEU A 302 21.39 -16.41 -8.11
N ILE A 303 21.87 -17.12 -9.16
CA ILE A 303 21.83 -16.60 -10.54
C ILE A 303 20.39 -16.35 -10.99
N LEU A 304 19.43 -17.22 -10.63
CA LEU A 304 18.02 -17.05 -10.94
C LEU A 304 17.42 -15.86 -10.18
N LEU A 305 17.54 -15.83 -8.85
CA LEU A 305 16.94 -14.78 -8.01
C LEU A 305 17.50 -13.39 -8.33
N ARG A 306 18.84 -13.26 -8.49
CA ARG A 306 19.48 -11.98 -8.85
C ARG A 306 19.04 -11.46 -10.22
N SER A 307 18.82 -12.36 -11.17
CA SER A 307 18.31 -11.97 -12.50
C SER A 307 16.86 -11.48 -12.44
N ALA A 308 16.02 -12.11 -11.60
CA ALA A 308 14.63 -11.69 -11.41
C ALA A 308 14.50 -10.34 -10.68
N SER A 309 15.19 -10.18 -9.54
CA SER A 309 15.18 -8.95 -8.74
C SER A 309 15.68 -7.73 -9.54
N LYS A 310 16.71 -7.91 -10.40
CA LYS A 310 17.22 -6.84 -11.27
C LYS A 310 16.20 -6.34 -12.29
N ILE A 311 15.30 -7.19 -12.80
CA ILE A 311 14.17 -6.75 -13.63
C ILE A 311 13.16 -5.98 -12.80
N THR A 312 12.72 -6.51 -11.65
CA THR A 312 11.72 -5.84 -10.80
C THR A 312 12.15 -4.43 -10.44
N HIS A 313 13.41 -4.23 -10.04
CA HIS A 313 13.96 -2.91 -9.77
C HIS A 313 13.97 -1.99 -11.01
N LYS A 314 14.30 -2.50 -12.20
CA LYS A 314 14.30 -1.70 -13.44
C LYS A 314 12.88 -1.37 -13.92
N ALA A 315 11.91 -2.26 -13.69
CA ALA A 315 10.50 -2.03 -13.96
C ALA A 315 9.88 -1.00 -12.99
N GLN A 316 10.26 -1.02 -11.70
CA GLN A 316 9.87 0.01 -10.73
C GLN A 316 10.46 1.40 -11.06
N ALA A 317 11.67 1.45 -11.61
CA ALA A 317 12.29 2.72 -12.02
C ALA A 317 11.54 3.45 -13.16
N VAL A 318 10.67 2.74 -13.91
CA VAL A 318 9.82 3.34 -14.95
C VAL A 318 8.83 4.35 -14.34
N THR A 319 8.31 4.10 -13.14
CA THR A 319 7.39 5.03 -12.46
C THR A 319 8.08 6.36 -12.16
N CYS A 320 9.31 6.33 -11.64
CA CYS A 320 10.11 7.55 -11.42
C CYS A 320 10.46 8.27 -12.72
N LEU A 321 10.71 7.53 -13.81
CA LEU A 321 10.97 8.12 -15.12
C LEU A 321 9.73 8.80 -15.69
N ALA A 322 8.55 8.18 -15.57
CA ALA A 322 7.29 8.76 -16.03
C ALA A 322 6.91 10.00 -15.21
N ALA A 323 7.14 10.00 -13.89
CA ALA A 323 6.98 11.19 -13.05
C ALA A 323 7.95 12.31 -13.48
N LYS A 324 9.23 11.99 -13.74
CA LYS A 324 10.21 12.96 -14.25
C LYS A 324 9.80 13.51 -15.61
N TRP A 325 9.35 12.66 -16.54
CA TRP A 325 8.86 13.07 -17.85
C TRP A 325 7.62 13.97 -17.75
N HIS A 326 6.64 13.60 -16.92
CA HIS A 326 5.47 14.43 -16.68
C HIS A 326 5.86 15.81 -16.14
N VAL A 327 6.84 15.90 -15.23
CA VAL A 327 7.38 17.18 -14.75
C VAL A 327 8.06 17.96 -15.88
N CYS A 328 8.97 17.36 -16.64
CA CYS A 328 9.68 18.03 -17.75
C CYS A 328 8.71 18.53 -18.83
N ALA A 329 7.84 17.66 -19.36
CA ALA A 329 6.85 18.01 -20.39
C ALA A 329 5.79 19.02 -19.90
N THR A 330 5.62 19.16 -18.58
CA THR A 330 4.78 20.21 -17.99
C THR A 330 5.54 21.54 -17.93
N ILE A 331 6.81 21.55 -17.51
CA ILE A 331 7.66 22.75 -17.48
C ILE A 331 7.89 23.31 -18.90
N GLU A 332 8.25 22.46 -19.87
CA GLU A 332 8.50 22.85 -21.26
C GLU A 332 7.22 23.41 -21.92
N SER A 333 6.03 22.90 -21.54
CA SER A 333 4.74 23.44 -22.02
C SER A 333 4.39 24.84 -21.47
N PHE A 334 5.16 25.36 -20.51
CA PHE A 334 5.07 26.76 -20.06
C PHE A 334 6.13 27.65 -20.74
N GLU A 335 7.36 27.16 -20.97
CA GLU A 335 8.41 27.94 -21.67
C GLU A 335 8.01 28.26 -23.13
N THR A 336 7.26 27.39 -23.80
CA THR A 336 6.75 27.66 -25.16
C THR A 336 5.67 28.74 -25.25
N VAL A 337 5.14 29.23 -24.11
CA VAL A 337 4.10 30.28 -24.09
C VAL A 337 4.71 31.69 -24.06
N ASP A 338 5.94 31.83 -23.56
CA ASP A 338 6.64 33.12 -23.44
C ASP A 338 7.35 33.56 -24.74
N GLY A 339 7.24 32.77 -25.82
CA GLY A 339 8.23 32.77 -26.89
C GLY A 339 7.76 32.81 -28.35
N GLU A 340 6.47 32.96 -28.67
CA GLU A 340 6.06 33.33 -30.05
C GLU A 340 4.61 33.84 -30.13
N THR A 341 4.42 35.07 -30.62
CA THR A 341 3.07 35.57 -30.97
C THR A 341 2.66 34.97 -32.31
N PRO A 342 1.54 34.24 -32.43
CA PRO A 342 1.08 33.75 -33.73
C PRO A 342 0.68 34.94 -34.60
N ARG A 343 1.57 35.34 -35.52
CA ARG A 343 1.22 36.32 -36.56
C ARG A 343 0.29 35.64 -37.55
N LEU A 344 -0.89 36.24 -37.74
CA LEU A 344 -1.72 35.99 -38.90
C LEU A 344 -0.88 36.22 -40.17
N VAL A 345 -0.59 35.16 -40.90
CA VAL A 345 -0.08 35.23 -42.28
C VAL A 345 -1.14 34.61 -43.17
N ASP A 346 -1.99 35.49 -43.67
CA ASP A 346 -2.93 35.20 -44.74
C ASP A 346 -2.14 34.92 -46.04
N ARG A 347 -2.35 33.75 -46.66
CA ARG A 347 -1.91 33.50 -48.04
C ARG A 347 -2.71 32.41 -48.75
N ALA A 348 -3.91 32.77 -49.18
CA ALA A 348 -4.54 32.10 -50.32
C ALA A 348 -3.72 32.36 -51.61
N SER A 349 -3.29 31.30 -52.32
CA SER A 349 -3.17 31.23 -53.80
C SER A 349 -2.46 29.96 -54.27
N GLY A 350 -3.08 29.13 -55.12
CA GLY A 350 -2.37 28.16 -55.97
C GLY A 350 -3.05 26.81 -56.22
N HIS A 351 -3.64 26.64 -57.42
CA HIS A 351 -3.92 25.33 -58.04
C HIS A 351 -2.62 24.51 -58.21
N GLY A 352 -2.60 23.17 -58.39
CA GLY A 352 -3.67 22.16 -58.53
C GLY A 352 -3.11 20.88 -59.21
N TYR A 353 -3.99 19.93 -59.56
CA TYR A 353 -3.76 18.71 -60.37
C TYR A 353 -3.06 17.46 -59.77
N TYR A 354 -3.80 16.35 -59.84
CA TYR A 354 -3.41 14.92 -59.90
C TYR A 354 -2.77 14.57 -61.28
N PRO A 355 -2.38 13.32 -61.65
CA PRO A 355 -2.53 11.98 -61.02
C PRO A 355 -1.15 11.25 -60.87
N THR A 356 -0.95 9.93 -60.69
CA THR A 356 -1.59 8.65 -61.13
C THR A 356 -1.11 7.46 -60.27
N ASP A 357 -2.00 6.47 -60.08
CA ASP A 357 -1.85 4.99 -60.30
C ASP A 357 -0.60 4.24 -59.70
N ASP A 358 -0.63 3.00 -59.22
CA ASP A 358 -1.55 1.85 -59.27
C ASP A 358 -1.42 1.05 -57.93
N ASP A 359 -2.47 0.40 -57.37
CA ASP A 359 -2.87 -1.01 -57.58
C ASP A 359 -1.85 -2.05 -56.99
N ASN A 360 -2.17 -3.12 -56.25
CA ASN A 360 -3.43 -3.83 -56.02
C ASN A 360 -3.36 -4.78 -54.77
N GLY A 361 -4.50 -5.19 -54.21
CA GLY A 361 -4.77 -6.44 -53.45
C GLY A 361 -3.99 -6.81 -52.17
N GLU A 362 -4.48 -7.66 -51.24
CA GLU A 362 -5.81 -8.25 -51.03
C GLU A 362 -6.00 -8.58 -49.52
N SER A 363 -7.22 -8.31 -49.03
CA SER A 363 -8.09 -9.15 -48.18
C SER A 363 -7.50 -10.18 -47.18
N ASP A 364 -7.86 -10.07 -45.89
CA ASP A 364 -9.01 -10.85 -45.36
C ASP A 364 -9.46 -10.38 -43.95
N SER A 365 -10.79 -10.46 -43.75
CA SER A 365 -11.59 -10.14 -42.54
C SER A 365 -11.36 -11.14 -41.37
N GLU A 366 -11.90 -11.05 -40.16
CA GLU A 366 -13.19 -10.59 -39.60
C GLU A 366 -12.89 -9.94 -38.21
N ASP A 367 -13.42 -8.80 -37.77
CA ASP A 367 -14.76 -8.17 -37.76
C ASP A 367 -15.82 -8.75 -36.80
N TYR A 368 -16.40 -7.82 -36.03
CA TYR A 368 -17.76 -7.74 -35.47
C TYR A 368 -17.90 -6.34 -34.86
N GLY A 369 -18.63 -5.42 -35.52
CA GLY A 369 -18.99 -4.08 -35.00
C GLY A 369 -20.15 -4.13 -33.98
N ASP A 370 -21.07 -3.17 -33.82
CA ASP A 370 -21.39 -1.85 -34.41
C ASP A 370 -22.23 -1.09 -33.33
N GLU A 371 -22.64 0.19 -33.37
CA GLU A 371 -22.53 1.34 -34.30
C GLU A 371 -22.60 2.66 -33.46
N GLU A 372 -23.04 3.81 -34.03
CA GLU A 372 -23.43 5.09 -33.39
C GLU A 372 -22.34 5.94 -32.66
N ASP A 373 -22.12 7.23 -32.97
CA ASP A 373 -22.62 8.04 -34.08
C ASP A 373 -21.70 9.28 -34.28
N ASP A 374 -21.53 9.74 -35.52
CA ASP A 374 -20.77 10.97 -35.80
C ASP A 374 -21.59 12.21 -35.43
N PHE A 375 -21.01 13.11 -34.61
CA PHE A 375 -21.47 14.49 -34.56
C PHE A 375 -20.30 15.46 -34.50
N ASP A 376 -20.21 16.30 -35.53
CA ASP A 376 -19.27 17.40 -35.62
C ASP A 376 -19.28 18.27 -34.37
N ASN A 377 -18.09 18.54 -33.82
CA ASN A 377 -17.82 19.90 -33.41
C ASN A 377 -16.36 20.25 -33.65
N ASN A 378 -16.14 21.02 -34.72
CA ASN A 378 -14.88 21.65 -35.06
C ASN A 378 -14.61 22.83 -34.11
N ASN A 379 -14.62 22.54 -32.80
CA ASN A 379 -14.29 23.49 -31.75
C ASN A 379 -12.78 23.67 -31.76
N LEU A 380 -12.34 24.86 -32.15
CA LEU A 380 -10.97 25.31 -32.09
C LEU A 380 -10.50 25.29 -30.63
N ILE A 381 -9.96 24.15 -30.18
CA ILE A 381 -9.49 23.96 -28.80
C ILE A 381 -8.43 25.05 -28.53
N PRO A 382 -8.65 26.00 -27.61
CA PRO A 382 -7.65 27.01 -27.30
C PRO A 382 -6.34 26.33 -26.89
N ALA A 383 -5.18 26.90 -27.24
CA ALA A 383 -3.88 26.27 -26.96
C ALA A 383 -3.71 25.83 -25.48
N TYR A 384 -4.33 26.59 -24.56
CA TYR A 384 -4.41 26.28 -23.13
C TYR A 384 -5.28 25.06 -22.78
N ALA A 385 -6.37 24.80 -23.52
CA ALA A 385 -7.19 23.60 -23.34
C ALA A 385 -6.47 22.35 -23.89
N TYR A 386 -5.70 22.47 -24.98
CA TYR A 386 -4.85 21.37 -25.46
C TYR A 386 -3.74 21.03 -24.44
N SER A 387 -3.07 22.02 -23.86
CA SER A 387 -2.07 21.78 -22.80
C SER A 387 -2.70 21.20 -21.53
N THR A 388 -3.90 21.64 -21.14
CA THR A 388 -4.66 21.09 -19.99
C THR A 388 -5.09 19.64 -20.21
N ILE A 389 -5.65 19.30 -21.38
CA ILE A 389 -6.01 17.92 -21.75
C ILE A 389 -4.77 17.04 -21.79
N SER A 390 -3.67 17.54 -22.36
CA SER A 390 -2.38 16.83 -22.40
C SER A 390 -1.83 16.60 -20.98
N PHE A 391 -1.89 17.60 -20.09
CA PHE A 391 -1.53 17.46 -18.68
C PHE A 391 -2.37 16.40 -17.97
N GLN A 392 -3.70 16.42 -18.13
CA GLN A 392 -4.60 15.41 -17.54
C GLN A 392 -4.29 14.00 -18.03
N LYS A 393 -4.09 13.81 -19.36
CA LYS A 393 -3.66 12.53 -19.93
C LYS A 393 -2.33 12.07 -19.33
N ARG A 394 -1.32 12.93 -19.22
CA ARG A 394 -0.03 12.61 -18.59
C ARG A 394 -0.17 12.25 -17.10
N GLN A 395 -1.00 12.98 -16.34
CA GLN A 395 -1.25 12.68 -14.93
C GLN A 395 -1.95 11.33 -14.74
N ALA A 396 -2.94 11.02 -15.59
CA ALA A 396 -3.61 9.71 -15.59
C ALA A 396 -2.61 8.58 -15.86
N LEU A 397 -1.64 8.78 -16.76
CA LEU A 397 -0.57 7.82 -17.02
C LEU A 397 0.38 7.63 -15.82
N VAL A 398 0.77 8.70 -15.14
CA VAL A 398 1.58 8.62 -13.91
C VAL A 398 0.81 7.88 -12.80
N ASN A 399 -0.45 8.25 -12.54
CA ASN A 399 -1.32 7.55 -11.58
C ASN A 399 -1.50 6.06 -11.95
N TYR A 400 -1.59 5.74 -13.25
CA TYR A 400 -1.62 4.35 -13.72
C TYR A 400 -0.33 3.61 -13.35
N PHE A 401 0.86 4.21 -13.54
CA PHE A 401 2.15 3.57 -13.18
C PHE A 401 2.37 3.45 -11.67
N GLU A 402 1.93 4.41 -10.86
CA GLU A 402 2.01 4.34 -9.39
C GLU A 402 1.16 3.19 -8.84
N ASN A 403 -0.06 3.04 -9.35
CA ASN A 403 -0.98 1.98 -8.93
C ASN A 403 -0.66 0.60 -9.56
N ASN A 404 0.08 0.55 -10.67
CA ASN A 404 0.45 -0.70 -11.36
C ASN A 404 1.93 -1.04 -11.21
N ARG A 405 2.33 -1.42 -9.98
CA ARG A 405 3.67 -1.98 -9.70
C ARG A 405 3.99 -3.15 -10.66
N SER A 406 4.97 -2.93 -11.53
CA SER A 406 5.42 -3.90 -12.53
C SER A 406 6.68 -4.62 -12.06
N GLY A 407 6.74 -5.95 -12.21
CA GLY A 407 7.85 -6.78 -11.75
C GLY A 407 7.57 -8.28 -11.87
N ILE A 408 8.55 -9.11 -11.51
CA ILE A 408 8.36 -10.56 -11.42
C ILE A 408 7.77 -10.91 -10.05
N THR A 409 6.67 -11.67 -10.03
CA THR A 409 6.00 -12.08 -8.79
C THR A 409 6.10 -13.58 -8.53
N VAL A 410 6.30 -13.93 -7.26
CA VAL A 410 6.23 -15.29 -6.71
C VAL A 410 5.17 -15.28 -5.62
N PHE A 411 4.16 -16.15 -5.73
CA PHE A 411 2.95 -16.14 -4.89
C PHE A 411 2.20 -14.78 -4.77
N GLY A 412 2.39 -13.87 -5.72
CA GLY A 412 1.79 -12.53 -5.68
C GLY A 412 2.70 -11.46 -5.05
N PHE A 413 3.71 -11.86 -4.28
CA PHE A 413 4.77 -10.98 -3.80
C PHE A 413 5.76 -10.67 -4.91
N THR A 414 6.18 -9.40 -5.03
CA THR A 414 7.24 -8.99 -5.98
C THR A 414 8.61 -9.39 -5.44
N LEU A 415 9.41 -10.11 -6.23
CA LEU A 415 10.83 -10.34 -5.91
C LEU A 415 11.59 -9.02 -6.03
N ASP A 416 11.87 -8.39 -4.89
CA ASP A 416 12.57 -7.12 -4.75
C ASP A 416 14.04 -7.35 -4.31
N ARG A 417 14.69 -6.34 -3.72
CA ARG A 417 16.04 -6.53 -3.13
C ARG A 417 15.98 -7.13 -1.73
N SER A 418 15.04 -6.69 -0.88
CA SER A 418 14.97 -7.16 0.51
C SER A 418 14.78 -8.67 0.59
N THR A 419 13.75 -9.21 -0.08
CA THR A 419 13.48 -10.65 -0.15
C THR A 419 14.64 -11.47 -0.73
N LEU A 420 15.46 -10.87 -1.61
CA LEU A 420 16.66 -11.52 -2.13
C LEU A 420 17.78 -11.58 -1.08
N HIS A 421 17.98 -10.51 -0.28
CA HIS A 421 18.97 -10.51 0.79
C HIS A 421 18.62 -11.53 1.88
N THR A 422 17.33 -11.63 2.27
CA THR A 422 16.80 -12.67 3.16
C THR A 422 17.15 -14.08 2.68
N ILE A 423 16.73 -14.43 1.47
CA ILE A 423 16.95 -15.78 0.90
C ILE A 423 18.45 -16.05 0.73
N PHE A 424 19.21 -15.07 0.23
CA PHE A 424 20.66 -15.19 0.07
C PHE A 424 21.35 -15.51 1.40
N GLY A 425 21.05 -14.76 2.47
CA GLY A 425 21.73 -14.94 3.75
C GLY A 425 21.31 -16.20 4.49
N ILE A 426 20.05 -16.66 4.35
CA ILE A 426 19.61 -17.97 4.85
C ILE A 426 20.40 -19.09 4.15
N GLU A 427 20.36 -19.15 2.81
CA GLU A 427 21.04 -20.20 2.03
C GLU A 427 22.56 -20.16 2.23
N MET A 428 23.18 -18.98 2.21
CA MET A 428 24.63 -18.85 2.44
C MET A 428 25.03 -19.18 3.87
N SER A 429 24.20 -18.91 4.88
CA SER A 429 24.51 -19.32 6.27
C SER A 429 24.51 -20.83 6.43
N LEU A 430 23.59 -21.55 5.77
CA LEU A 430 23.57 -23.01 5.75
C LEU A 430 24.82 -23.60 5.06
N VAL A 431 25.21 -23.04 3.92
CA VAL A 431 26.42 -23.42 3.18
C VAL A 431 27.69 -23.15 4.00
N LEU A 432 27.81 -21.95 4.58
CA LEU A 432 28.97 -21.55 5.37
C LEU A 432 29.10 -22.40 6.65
N TRP A 433 27.98 -22.70 7.32
CA TRP A 433 27.97 -23.63 8.45
C TRP A 433 28.55 -25.00 8.03
N LEU A 434 28.10 -25.55 6.91
CA LEU A 434 28.55 -26.86 6.42
C LEU A 434 30.03 -26.86 6.05
N LEU A 435 30.52 -25.81 5.37
CA LEU A 435 31.94 -25.67 5.05
C LEU A 435 32.81 -25.53 6.31
N VAL A 436 32.36 -24.76 7.30
CA VAL A 436 33.08 -24.53 8.56
C VAL A 436 33.24 -25.84 9.34
N VAL A 437 32.18 -26.63 9.49
CA VAL A 437 32.23 -27.91 10.23
C VAL A 437 33.12 -28.94 9.53
N ILE A 438 33.10 -29.02 8.19
CA ILE A 438 33.96 -29.95 7.44
C ILE A 438 35.46 -29.63 7.60
N VAL A 439 35.79 -28.35 7.82
CA VAL A 439 37.17 -27.88 7.98
C VAL A 439 37.66 -28.08 9.41
N GLU A 440 36.82 -27.83 10.41
CA GLU A 440 37.17 -27.96 11.84
C GLU A 440 37.57 -29.39 12.24
N PHE A 441 36.96 -30.40 11.64
CA PHE A 441 37.21 -31.82 11.95
C PHE A 441 38.24 -32.50 11.02
N SER A 442 38.85 -31.77 10.08
CA SER A 442 39.84 -32.35 9.16
C SER A 442 41.20 -32.63 9.85
N PRO A 443 41.92 -33.71 9.48
CA PRO A 443 43.13 -34.14 10.19
C PRO A 443 44.28 -33.14 10.13
N THR A 444 45.12 -33.17 11.18
CA THR A 444 46.09 -32.13 11.55
C THR A 444 47.15 -31.80 10.50
N GLU A 445 47.46 -32.69 9.56
CA GLU A 445 48.42 -32.43 8.48
C GLU A 445 47.89 -31.47 7.40
N ILE A 446 46.57 -31.31 7.27
CA ILE A 446 45.95 -30.35 6.32
C ILE A 446 45.90 -28.93 6.90
N HIS A 447 46.10 -28.78 8.21
CA HIS A 447 45.82 -27.53 8.93
C HIS A 447 46.66 -26.32 8.48
N ASP A 448 47.85 -26.55 7.90
CA ASP A 448 48.73 -25.51 7.34
C ASP A 448 48.32 -25.04 5.92
N ASN A 449 47.64 -25.89 5.13
CA ASN A 449 47.20 -25.57 3.76
C ASN A 449 45.69 -25.31 3.64
N SER A 450 44.90 -25.64 4.68
CA SER A 450 43.44 -25.46 4.74
C SER A 450 42.99 -24.03 4.41
N GLY A 451 43.74 -23.01 4.86
CA GLY A 451 43.46 -21.60 4.58
C GLY A 451 43.59 -21.22 3.09
N GLN A 452 44.47 -21.89 2.34
CA GLN A 452 44.58 -21.70 0.89
C GLN A 452 43.44 -22.42 0.15
N PHE A 453 43.01 -23.58 0.65
CA PHE A 453 41.89 -24.34 0.08
C PHE A 453 40.55 -23.60 0.28
N LEU A 454 40.31 -23.05 1.49
CA LEU A 454 39.19 -22.13 1.74
C LEU A 454 39.23 -20.91 0.82
N ALA A 455 40.40 -20.30 0.64
CA ALA A 455 40.54 -19.16 -0.27
C ALA A 455 40.18 -19.56 -1.72
N LEU A 456 40.60 -20.74 -2.20
CA LEU A 456 40.25 -21.24 -3.53
C LEU A 456 38.74 -21.50 -3.70
N VAL A 457 38.08 -22.02 -2.66
CA VAL A 457 36.64 -22.33 -2.67
C VAL A 457 35.78 -21.07 -2.47
N ILE A 458 36.25 -20.06 -1.72
CA ILE A 458 35.57 -18.76 -1.57
C ILE A 458 35.80 -17.85 -2.79
N LEU A 459 36.90 -18.04 -3.53
CA LEU A 459 37.15 -17.42 -4.84
C LEU A 459 36.28 -18.01 -5.97
N PHE A 460 35.22 -18.76 -5.65
CA PHE A 460 34.22 -19.19 -6.62
C PHE A 460 33.65 -17.97 -7.36
N PRO A 461 33.73 -17.93 -8.70
CA PRO A 461 34.03 -16.65 -9.29
C PRO A 461 32.72 -15.92 -9.62
N LEU A 462 32.38 -14.94 -8.79
CA LEU A 462 31.25 -14.04 -9.00
C LEU A 462 31.62 -13.02 -10.10
N PRO A 463 31.00 -13.05 -11.30
CA PRO A 463 31.41 -12.20 -12.41
C PRO A 463 31.03 -10.75 -12.15
N CYS A 464 31.98 -9.94 -11.70
CA CYS A 464 31.81 -8.52 -11.44
C CYS A 464 32.45 -7.68 -12.55
N ARG A 465 31.65 -6.78 -13.14
CA ARG A 465 32.11 -5.73 -14.06
C ARG A 465 32.27 -4.45 -13.25
N ARG A 466 33.23 -3.58 -13.61
CA ARG A 466 33.77 -2.50 -12.77
C ARG A 466 32.79 -1.35 -12.44
N ASP A 467 31.53 -1.45 -12.87
CA ASP A 467 30.57 -0.34 -12.96
C ASP A 467 29.23 -0.60 -12.22
N GLU A 468 29.14 -1.58 -11.32
CA GLU A 468 27.94 -1.82 -10.48
C GLU A 468 28.24 -1.69 -8.98
N GLU A 469 27.40 -0.91 -8.29
CA GLU A 469 27.53 -0.35 -6.93
C GLU A 469 27.23 -1.36 -5.78
N PRO A 470 27.31 -0.94 -4.50
CA PRO A 470 28.34 -1.30 -3.53
C PRO A 470 28.15 -2.68 -2.84
N ALA A 471 27.41 -3.62 -3.42
CA ALA A 471 27.12 -4.93 -2.84
C ALA A 471 28.36 -5.81 -2.57
N PHE A 472 29.55 -5.39 -3.04
CA PHE A 472 30.81 -6.08 -2.80
C PHE A 472 31.53 -5.64 -1.51
N SER A 473 31.07 -4.58 -0.84
CA SER A 473 31.64 -4.11 0.44
C SER A 473 31.59 -5.23 1.50
N GLU A 474 30.45 -5.90 1.62
CA GLU A 474 30.23 -7.01 2.56
C GLU A 474 31.06 -8.25 2.18
N THR A 475 31.27 -8.51 0.89
CA THR A 475 32.12 -9.63 0.43
C THR A 475 33.60 -9.38 0.73
N VAL A 476 34.06 -8.11 0.69
CA VAL A 476 35.40 -7.72 1.12
C VAL A 476 35.56 -7.83 2.64
N ILE A 477 34.53 -7.49 3.41
CA ILE A 477 34.49 -7.71 4.87
C ILE A 477 34.65 -9.22 5.19
N SER A 478 33.97 -10.11 4.46
CA SER A 478 34.14 -11.57 4.62
C SER A 478 35.59 -12.04 4.37
N LEU A 479 36.27 -11.47 3.36
CA LEU A 479 37.68 -11.79 3.05
C LEU A 479 38.67 -11.19 4.07
N GLN A 480 38.39 -10.01 4.63
CA GLN A 480 39.21 -9.43 5.71
C GLN A 480 39.12 -10.22 7.01
N TYR A 481 37.95 -10.77 7.36
CA TYR A 481 37.78 -11.60 8.56
C TYR A 481 38.49 -12.96 8.45
N LEU A 482 38.58 -13.56 7.26
CA LEU A 482 39.34 -14.81 7.07
C LEU A 482 40.86 -14.63 7.30
N ARG A 483 41.37 -13.39 7.28
CA ARG A 483 42.77 -13.06 7.57
C ARG A 483 43.10 -13.09 9.07
N ILE A 484 42.10 -13.18 9.95
CA ILE A 484 42.24 -13.21 11.41
C ILE A 484 42.47 -14.65 11.91
N HIS A 485 43.32 -15.42 11.23
CA HIS A 485 43.61 -16.83 11.56
C HIS A 485 44.81 -17.00 12.51
N LYS A 486 45.07 -16.01 13.38
CA LYS A 486 46.16 -16.02 14.38
C LYS A 486 45.72 -15.86 15.85
N SER A 487 44.42 -15.80 16.13
CA SER A 487 43.92 -15.54 17.50
C SER A 487 42.76 -16.45 17.90
N GLY A 488 43.03 -17.76 18.01
CA GLY A 488 42.30 -18.70 18.88
C GLY A 488 40.77 -18.67 18.84
N PHE A 489 40.17 -18.44 17.67
CA PHE A 489 38.73 -18.25 17.54
C PHE A 489 38.04 -19.54 17.11
N THR A 490 37.22 -20.13 17.98
CA THR A 490 36.52 -21.38 17.66
C THR A 490 35.41 -21.15 16.62
N PRO A 491 35.24 -22.03 15.64
CA PRO A 491 34.15 -22.05 14.68
C PRO A 491 32.75 -21.79 15.22
N GLU A 492 32.36 -22.37 16.36
CA GLU A 492 31.09 -22.03 17.04
C GLU A 492 30.93 -20.52 17.27
N LYS A 493 32.01 -19.82 17.64
CA LYS A 493 31.97 -18.36 17.85
C LYS A 493 31.98 -17.58 16.54
N PHE A 494 32.52 -18.13 15.45
CA PHE A 494 32.40 -17.53 14.12
C PHE A 494 30.97 -17.63 13.61
N VAL A 495 30.39 -18.83 13.62
CA VAL A 495 29.01 -19.07 13.18
C VAL A 495 28.04 -18.33 14.09
N ASN A 496 28.15 -18.41 15.41
CA ASN A 496 27.28 -17.62 16.30
C ASN A 496 27.46 -16.11 16.11
N ARG A 497 28.67 -15.59 15.80
CA ARG A 497 28.85 -14.15 15.52
C ARG A 497 28.31 -13.75 14.16
N TYR A 498 28.40 -14.60 13.13
CA TYR A 498 27.88 -14.34 11.79
C TYR A 498 26.35 -14.50 11.74
N ILE A 499 25.80 -15.55 12.36
CA ILE A 499 24.36 -15.75 12.53
C ILE A 499 23.79 -14.69 13.48
N SER A 500 24.45 -14.35 14.59
CA SER A 500 24.04 -13.18 15.39
C SER A 500 24.03 -11.94 14.50
N ARG A 501 25.12 -11.56 13.81
CA ARG A 501 25.12 -10.36 12.96
C ARG A 501 24.17 -10.42 11.76
N PHE A 502 23.83 -11.60 11.25
CA PHE A 502 22.90 -11.76 10.13
C PHE A 502 21.44 -11.67 10.59
N LEU A 503 21.08 -12.38 11.68
CA LEU A 503 19.81 -12.18 12.39
C LEU A 503 19.69 -10.74 12.89
N GLN A 504 20.80 -10.15 13.33
CA GLN A 504 20.88 -8.74 13.70
C GLN A 504 20.59 -7.89 12.46
N SER A 505 21.20 -8.13 11.29
CA SER A 505 20.94 -7.34 10.07
C SER A 505 19.51 -7.43 9.52
N GLU A 506 18.80 -8.56 9.73
CA GLU A 506 17.37 -8.66 9.40
C GLU A 506 16.43 -8.17 10.53
N MET A 507 16.91 -8.09 11.77
CA MET A 507 16.18 -7.51 12.90
C MET A 507 16.57 -6.06 13.23
N GLU A 508 17.60 -5.45 12.62
CA GLU A 508 18.10 -4.10 12.98
C GLU A 508 17.34 -2.94 12.32
N ILE A 509 16.21 -3.24 11.67
CA ILE A 509 15.15 -2.24 11.44
C ILE A 509 14.06 -2.36 12.53
N GLU A 510 14.06 -3.42 13.36
CA GLU A 510 13.16 -3.63 14.50
C GLU A 510 13.90 -3.97 15.82
N SER A 511 14.30 -2.90 16.54
CA SER A 511 14.63 -2.87 17.98
C SER A 511 15.98 -3.45 18.44
N VAL A 512 17.03 -2.66 18.26
CA VAL A 512 18.18 -2.66 19.20
C VAL A 512 17.93 -1.65 20.33
N ALA A 513 18.48 -1.95 21.51
CA ALA A 513 18.46 -1.19 22.77
C ALA A 513 17.39 -1.52 23.85
N ALA A 514 16.57 -2.57 23.71
CA ALA A 514 15.71 -3.04 24.83
C ALA A 514 16.34 -4.16 25.69
N GLY A 515 17.46 -4.75 25.27
CA GLY A 515 17.98 -6.02 25.82
C GLY A 515 19.02 -5.94 26.95
N SER A 516 19.48 -4.75 27.34
CA SER A 516 20.62 -4.57 28.26
C SER A 516 20.32 -3.61 29.42
N CYS A 517 19.28 -3.92 30.20
CA CYS A 517 18.92 -3.21 31.42
C CYS A 517 18.77 -4.23 32.56
N SER A 518 19.25 -3.91 33.78
CA SER A 518 19.12 -4.82 34.94
C SER A 518 17.66 -4.98 35.35
N LYS A 519 17.33 -6.10 36.02
CA LYS A 519 15.95 -6.37 36.45
C LYS A 519 15.49 -5.37 37.51
N GLU A 520 16.39 -4.86 38.35
CA GLU A 520 16.09 -3.79 39.29
C GLU A 520 15.73 -2.49 38.55
N ASN A 521 16.55 -2.07 37.56
CA ASN A 521 16.32 -0.83 36.82
C ASN A 521 15.04 -0.90 35.97
N GLN A 522 14.72 -2.06 35.39
CA GLN A 522 13.44 -2.26 34.68
C GLN A 522 12.21 -2.07 35.57
N MET A 523 12.28 -2.48 36.85
CA MET A 523 11.17 -2.28 37.80
C MET A 523 11.00 -0.80 38.16
N ILE A 524 12.12 -0.07 38.35
CA ILE A 524 12.11 1.39 38.60
C ILE A 524 11.51 2.12 37.39
N TYR A 525 11.98 1.81 36.17
CA TYR A 525 11.46 2.41 34.94
C TYR A 525 9.99 2.06 34.69
N LYS A 526 9.50 0.91 35.18
CA LYS A 526 8.07 0.58 35.11
C LYS A 526 7.23 1.50 35.99
N GLU A 527 7.62 1.72 37.25
CA GLU A 527 6.91 2.67 38.12
C GLU A 527 6.95 4.10 37.57
N TRP A 528 8.04 4.49 36.89
CA TRP A 528 8.17 5.81 36.26
C TRP A 528 7.35 5.94 34.97
N PHE A 529 7.23 4.85 34.21
CA PHE A 529 6.34 4.77 33.04
C PHE A 529 4.87 4.92 33.49
N GLU A 530 4.43 4.14 34.47
CA GLU A 530 3.08 4.22 35.08
C GLU A 530 2.81 5.54 35.83
N PHE A 531 3.86 6.31 36.16
CA PHE A 531 3.72 7.67 36.68
C PHE A 531 3.50 8.70 35.56
N SER A 532 4.18 8.51 34.42
CA SER A 532 4.21 9.42 33.27
C SER A 532 3.03 9.22 32.31
N ASP A 533 2.56 7.98 32.18
CA ASP A 533 1.31 7.58 31.54
C ASP A 533 0.15 7.98 32.45
N SER A 534 -0.48 9.13 32.15
CA SER A 534 -1.48 9.75 33.02
C SER A 534 -2.91 9.22 32.82
N ASP A 535 -3.15 8.62 31.66
CA ASP A 535 -4.42 8.11 31.16
C ASP A 535 -4.46 6.56 31.12
N GLY A 536 -3.32 5.89 31.26
CA GLY A 536 -3.20 4.45 31.40
C GLY A 536 -3.32 3.69 30.08
N ASP A 537 -3.06 4.34 28.94
CA ASP A 537 -3.20 3.75 27.61
C ASP A 537 -1.97 2.93 27.17
N GLY A 538 -0.90 2.95 27.98
CA GLY A 538 0.36 2.28 27.71
C GLY A 538 1.33 3.08 26.83
N ARG A 539 1.14 4.39 26.69
CA ARG A 539 1.93 5.27 25.81
C ARG A 539 2.26 6.60 26.48
N ILE A 540 3.48 7.08 26.29
CA ILE A 540 3.89 8.42 26.72
C ILE A 540 3.97 9.32 25.50
N THR A 541 3.06 10.28 25.39
CA THR A 541 3.07 11.25 24.28
C THR A 541 4.25 12.22 24.40
N GLY A 542 4.62 12.87 23.29
CA GLY A 542 5.68 13.89 23.32
C GLY A 542 5.43 15.04 24.31
N ASN A 543 4.18 15.37 24.65
CA ASN A 543 3.90 16.39 25.67
C ASN A 543 4.19 15.89 27.09
N ASP A 544 3.94 14.62 27.36
CA ASP A 544 4.11 14.01 28.69
C ASP A 544 5.57 13.62 28.93
N ALA A 545 6.25 13.14 27.89
CA ALA A 545 7.70 13.00 27.89
C ALA A 545 8.42 14.34 28.09
N ILE A 546 7.96 15.46 27.52
CA ILE A 546 8.56 16.77 27.83
C ILE A 546 8.41 17.11 29.32
N LYS A 547 7.22 16.91 29.92
CA LYS A 547 7.00 17.16 31.36
C LYS A 547 7.92 16.28 32.22
N PHE A 548 8.06 15.00 31.86
CA PHE A 548 8.85 14.04 32.62
C PHE A 548 10.36 14.22 32.40
N PHE A 549 10.84 14.27 31.16
CA PHE A 549 12.27 14.41 30.83
C PHE A 549 12.84 15.75 31.29
N THR A 550 12.05 16.82 31.41
CA THR A 550 12.54 18.09 31.98
C THR A 550 13.02 17.93 33.44
N MET A 551 12.54 16.91 34.16
CA MET A 551 13.02 16.60 35.52
C MET A 551 14.46 16.07 35.57
N SER A 552 15.08 15.72 34.42
CA SER A 552 16.48 15.27 34.37
C SER A 552 17.51 16.40 34.34
N ASN A 553 17.06 17.66 34.33
CA ASN A 553 17.88 18.88 34.20
C ASN A 553 18.79 18.97 32.96
N LEU A 554 18.58 18.11 31.96
CA LEU A 554 19.27 18.22 30.67
C LEU A 554 18.71 19.38 29.82
N PRO A 555 19.55 20.06 29.02
CA PRO A 555 19.11 21.16 28.19
C PRO A 555 18.18 20.70 27.05
N ARG A 556 17.24 21.56 26.66
CA ARG A 556 16.19 21.24 25.67
C ARG A 556 16.67 20.65 24.32
N PRO A 557 17.84 21.04 23.76
CA PRO A 557 18.36 20.41 22.53
C PRO A 557 18.66 18.93 22.71
N GLU A 558 19.29 18.54 23.82
CA GLU A 558 19.61 17.15 24.15
C GLU A 558 18.34 16.34 24.40
N LEU A 559 17.37 16.88 25.15
CA LEU A 559 16.07 16.21 25.34
C LEU A 559 15.32 15.96 24.02
N LYS A 560 15.40 16.89 23.07
CA LYS A 560 14.85 16.72 21.72
C LYS A 560 15.59 15.64 20.92
N GLN A 561 16.90 15.51 21.13
CA GLN A 561 17.72 14.49 20.49
C GLN A 561 17.46 13.09 21.09
N ILE A 562 17.38 12.98 22.42
CA ILE A 562 16.98 11.76 23.13
C ILE A 562 15.60 11.28 22.64
N TRP A 563 14.62 12.19 22.56
CA TRP A 563 13.31 11.88 22.00
C TRP A 563 13.40 11.36 20.56
N ALA A 564 14.18 12.03 19.69
CA ALA A 564 14.30 11.64 18.29
C ALA A 564 15.00 10.28 18.09
N ILE A 565 15.87 9.86 19.01
CA ILE A 565 16.52 8.55 18.99
C ILE A 565 15.59 7.47 19.57
N ALA A 566 14.86 7.78 20.65
CA ALA A 566 13.90 6.86 21.28
C ALA A 566 12.66 6.60 20.40
N ASP A 567 12.07 7.64 19.80
CA ASP A 567 11.01 7.54 18.78
C ASP A 567 11.60 7.32 17.38
N SER A 568 12.45 6.30 17.24
CA SER A 568 13.07 5.91 15.97
C SER A 568 12.05 5.57 14.88
N LYS A 569 10.85 5.11 15.27
CA LYS A 569 9.71 4.80 14.39
C LYS A 569 8.87 6.02 13.99
N ARG A 570 9.13 7.20 14.58
CA ARG A 570 8.39 8.47 14.37
C ARG A 570 6.88 8.34 14.60
N GLN A 571 6.48 7.54 15.59
CA GLN A 571 5.08 7.28 15.92
C GLN A 571 4.46 8.37 16.82
N GLY A 572 5.26 9.30 17.37
CA GLY A 572 4.80 10.43 18.18
C GLY A 572 4.55 10.12 19.65
N TYR A 573 4.77 8.87 20.07
CA TYR A 573 4.67 8.40 21.44
C TYR A 573 5.76 7.33 21.73
N LEU A 574 6.13 7.18 23.00
CA LEU A 574 7.01 6.11 23.47
C LEU A 574 6.18 5.03 24.17
N GLY A 575 6.31 3.78 23.73
CA GLY A 575 5.89 2.63 24.53
C GLY A 575 6.90 2.34 25.63
N PHE A 576 6.62 1.34 26.46
CA PHE A 576 7.49 1.00 27.60
C PHE A 576 8.93 0.64 27.18
N LYS A 577 9.12 0.01 26.01
CA LYS A 577 10.46 -0.35 25.51
C LYS A 577 11.24 0.88 25.07
N GLU A 578 10.60 1.76 24.31
CA GLU A 578 11.19 3.00 23.80
C GLU A 578 11.47 3.99 24.95
N PHE A 579 10.66 3.96 26.02
CA PHE A 579 10.91 4.72 27.24
C PHE A 579 12.16 4.24 28.02
N ILE A 580 12.43 2.92 28.08
CA ILE A 580 13.68 2.41 28.67
C ILE A 580 14.89 2.94 27.90
N VAL A 581 14.84 2.95 26.55
CA VAL A 581 15.90 3.54 25.72
C VAL A 581 16.09 5.02 26.05
N ALA A 582 15.00 5.79 26.18
CA ALA A 582 15.07 7.19 26.58
C ALA A 582 15.72 7.37 27.97
N MET A 583 15.39 6.55 28.97
CA MET A 583 16.00 6.61 30.31
C MET A 583 17.49 6.27 30.30
N GLN A 584 17.92 5.30 29.48
CA GLN A 584 19.34 4.96 29.33
C GLN A 584 20.12 6.10 28.64
N LEU A 585 19.53 6.75 27.62
CA LEU A 585 20.11 7.91 26.95
C LEU A 585 20.17 9.15 27.86
N VAL A 586 19.15 9.39 28.70
CA VAL A 586 19.20 10.45 29.73
C VAL A 586 20.33 10.19 30.72
N SER A 587 20.53 8.95 31.17
CA SER A 587 21.62 8.62 32.10
C SER A 587 23.00 8.81 31.46
N LEU A 588 23.18 8.39 30.19
CA LEU A 588 24.42 8.67 29.46
C LEU A 588 24.70 10.17 29.33
N ALA A 589 23.70 10.97 28.96
CA ALA A 589 23.83 12.42 28.86
C ALA A 589 24.19 13.06 30.22
N GLN A 590 23.56 12.63 31.31
CA GLN A 590 23.90 13.07 32.67
C GLN A 590 25.34 12.69 33.10
N THR A 591 25.94 11.63 32.53
CA THR A 591 27.37 11.31 32.72
C THR A 591 28.32 12.09 31.82
N GLY A 592 27.83 12.99 30.97
CA GLY A 592 28.66 13.85 30.11
C GLY A 592 29.10 13.21 28.78
N HIS A 593 28.46 12.13 28.34
CA HIS A 593 28.72 11.54 27.02
C HIS A 593 27.91 12.23 25.91
N GLU A 594 28.54 12.49 24.76
CA GLU A 594 27.83 13.03 23.60
C GLU A 594 26.77 12.05 23.07
N ILE A 595 25.57 12.57 22.83
CA ILE A 595 24.44 11.78 22.37
C ILE A 595 24.52 11.64 20.85
N SER A 596 24.92 10.48 20.33
CA SER A 596 24.93 10.20 18.88
C SER A 596 24.33 8.83 18.57
N HIS A 597 23.86 8.63 17.34
CA HIS A 597 23.36 7.32 16.88
C HIS A 597 24.45 6.23 16.88
N GLU A 598 25.73 6.62 16.88
CA GLU A 598 26.87 5.67 16.86
C GLU A 598 27.20 5.11 18.25
N VAL A 599 26.80 5.79 19.33
CA VAL A 599 27.02 5.33 20.73
C VAL A 599 26.19 4.08 21.07
N LEU A 600 25.11 3.82 20.32
CA LEU A 600 24.32 2.58 20.45
C LEU A 600 25.00 1.35 19.82
N ILE A 601 26.13 1.54 19.14
CA ILE A 601 26.86 0.51 18.38
C ILE A 601 28.23 0.19 19.03
N SER A 602 28.73 1.04 19.94
CA SER A 602 29.98 0.82 20.67
C SER A 602 29.77 0.06 22.01
N ASP A 603 30.83 -0.61 22.50
CA ASP A 603 30.86 -1.48 23.69
C ASP A 603 30.69 -0.69 25.03
N VAL A 604 29.57 0.02 25.21
CA VAL A 604 29.18 0.64 26.48
C VAL A 604 28.37 -0.37 27.30
N ASP A 605 28.83 -0.71 28.51
CA ASP A 605 28.15 -1.70 29.36
C ASP A 605 26.93 -1.11 30.09
N PHE A 606 25.81 -0.99 29.35
CA PHE A 606 24.52 -0.50 29.83
C PHE A 606 23.95 -1.22 31.06
N LYS A 607 24.49 -2.37 31.47
CA LYS A 607 24.05 -3.11 32.66
C LYS A 607 24.50 -2.47 33.97
N ASN A 608 25.58 -1.69 33.95
CA ASN A 608 26.20 -1.10 35.13
C ASN A 608 25.97 0.42 35.24
N ILE A 609 25.09 0.98 34.42
CA ILE A 609 24.70 2.40 34.47
C ILE A 609 23.60 2.60 35.51
N ASN A 610 23.82 3.50 36.47
CA ASN A 610 22.83 3.89 37.47
C ASN A 610 21.61 4.57 36.80
N PRO A 611 20.39 4.44 37.35
CA PRO A 611 19.23 5.18 36.86
C PRO A 611 19.47 6.70 36.86
N PRO A 612 18.94 7.45 35.86
CA PRO A 612 19.13 8.89 35.78
C PRO A 612 18.49 9.60 36.98
N THR A 613 19.08 10.70 37.42
CA THR A 613 18.54 11.52 38.51
C THR A 613 17.38 12.38 37.99
N MET A 614 16.20 12.21 38.59
CA MET A 614 14.98 12.92 38.23
C MET A 614 14.53 13.79 39.41
N GLU A 615 14.72 15.11 39.31
CA GLU A 615 14.48 16.04 40.40
C GLU A 615 12.99 16.12 40.78
N GLY A 616 12.69 16.06 42.08
CA GLY A 616 11.32 16.12 42.62
C GLY A 616 10.48 14.84 42.46
N LEU A 617 10.87 13.89 41.60
CA LEU A 617 10.06 12.70 41.26
C LEU A 617 9.66 11.85 42.48
N GLY A 618 10.59 11.59 43.41
CA GLY A 618 10.32 10.81 44.62
C GLY A 618 9.26 11.44 45.54
N VAL A 619 9.21 12.78 45.61
CA VAL A 619 8.21 13.52 46.42
C VAL A 619 6.82 13.46 45.76
N LEU A 620 6.77 13.49 44.43
CA LEU A 620 5.53 13.38 43.66
C LEU A 620 4.94 11.96 43.73
N MET A 621 5.77 10.93 43.63
CA MET A 621 5.34 9.52 43.78
C MET A 621 4.82 9.23 45.20
N ALA A 622 5.45 9.80 46.24
CA ALA A 622 4.97 9.69 47.62
C ALA A 622 3.58 10.32 47.82
N LYS A 623 3.29 11.46 47.18
CA LYS A 623 1.95 12.07 47.18
C LYS A 623 0.90 11.22 46.47
N LYS A 624 1.22 10.64 45.29
CA LYS A 624 0.30 9.78 44.52
C LYS A 624 -0.12 8.53 45.33
N LYS A 625 0.80 7.96 46.12
CA LYS A 625 0.58 6.76 46.96
C LYS A 625 -0.30 7.00 48.20
N HIS A 626 -0.47 8.25 48.65
CA HIS A 626 -1.31 8.60 49.80
C HIS A 626 -2.78 8.89 49.43
N SER A 627 -3.12 9.04 48.15
CA SER A 627 -4.46 9.44 47.69
C SER A 627 -5.45 8.27 47.50
N SER A 628 -5.03 7.01 47.71
CA SER A 628 -5.77 5.82 47.25
C SER A 628 -6.18 4.83 48.35
N LYS A 629 -6.36 5.28 49.60
CA LYS A 629 -6.93 4.46 50.69
C LYS A 629 -7.79 5.25 51.70
N SER A 630 -9.11 5.29 51.49
CA SER A 630 -10.10 5.14 52.58
C SER A 630 -11.56 5.02 52.10
N SER A 631 -12.14 3.85 52.34
CA SER A 631 -13.58 3.54 52.52
C SER A 631 -13.61 2.22 53.31
N ASP A 632 -14.49 1.92 54.26
CA ASP A 632 -15.63 2.58 54.93
C ASP A 632 -15.77 1.84 56.32
N PRO A 633 -16.88 1.76 57.09
CA PRO A 633 -18.12 2.58 57.23
C PRO A 633 -18.47 2.96 58.70
N ASN A 634 -19.42 3.89 58.95
CA ASN A 634 -20.65 3.62 59.76
C ASN A 634 -21.61 4.82 60.05
N MET A 635 -22.90 4.46 60.14
CA MET A 635 -24.01 5.00 60.98
C MET A 635 -24.66 6.40 60.75
N ASN A 636 -25.93 6.31 60.33
CA ASN A 636 -27.16 6.90 60.89
C ASN A 636 -27.36 8.42 61.00
N GLY A 637 -28.44 8.89 60.36
CA GLY A 637 -29.12 10.16 60.69
C GLY A 637 -30.25 10.53 59.72
N SER A 638 -31.49 10.19 60.06
CA SER A 638 -32.71 10.85 59.54
C SER A 638 -33.47 11.45 60.74
N PRO A 639 -34.21 12.56 60.60
CA PRO A 639 -35.62 12.41 60.19
C PRO A 639 -36.26 13.58 59.40
N ALA A 640 -37.31 13.23 58.62
CA ALA A 640 -38.55 13.99 58.33
C ALA A 640 -38.48 15.43 57.72
N ALA A 641 -39.50 15.95 57.02
CA ALA A 641 -40.88 15.50 56.78
C ALA A 641 -41.45 16.04 55.43
N ASP A 642 -42.55 15.44 54.95
CA ASP A 642 -43.73 16.09 54.30
C ASP A 642 -43.58 16.89 52.97
N THR A 643 -44.46 16.82 51.95
CA THR A 643 -45.71 16.08 51.62
C THR A 643 -45.84 16.13 50.07
N SER A 644 -45.96 15.04 49.29
CA SER A 644 -47.14 14.24 48.92
C SER A 644 -48.24 14.90 48.02
N LEU A 645 -48.55 14.20 46.91
CA LEU A 645 -49.86 14.05 46.20
C LEU A 645 -50.36 15.02 45.08
N THR A 646 -50.53 14.39 43.90
CA THR A 646 -51.64 14.42 42.92
C THR A 646 -52.08 15.68 42.16
N ALA A 647 -51.95 15.57 40.83
CA ALA A 647 -52.93 15.83 39.76
C ALA A 647 -54.28 16.54 40.09
N HIS A 648 -54.58 17.63 39.36
CA HIS A 648 -55.75 17.81 38.47
C HIS A 648 -55.94 19.30 38.05
N TRP A 649 -56.56 19.47 36.87
CA TRP A 649 -57.36 20.61 36.38
C TRP A 649 -56.75 21.79 35.57
N PHE A 650 -56.87 21.67 34.24
CA PHE A 650 -57.22 22.64 33.16
C PHE A 650 -57.17 24.16 33.47
N SER A 651 -56.74 25.03 32.53
CA SER A 651 -57.50 25.28 31.29
C SER A 651 -56.74 25.95 30.12
N SER A 652 -57.30 25.75 28.93
CA SER A 652 -56.85 26.07 27.58
C SER A 652 -56.57 27.54 27.22
N LYS A 653 -55.70 27.74 26.20
CA LYS A 653 -56.09 28.45 24.96
C LYS A 653 -55.68 27.63 23.73
N SER A 654 -56.50 27.71 22.68
CA SER A 654 -56.51 26.79 21.54
C SER A 654 -55.51 27.14 20.43
N SER A 655 -54.59 26.23 20.12
CA SER A 655 -54.07 26.07 18.75
C SER A 655 -54.92 25.01 18.01
N LYS A 656 -55.31 25.31 16.77
CA LYS A 656 -56.25 24.47 16.00
C LYS A 656 -55.66 23.08 15.73
N LYS A 657 -56.30 22.04 16.27
CA LYS A 657 -55.96 20.64 15.99
C LYS A 657 -56.47 20.29 14.57
N ILE A 658 -55.56 20.26 13.58
CA ILE A 658 -55.88 19.75 12.24
C ILE A 658 -56.13 18.25 12.35
N SER A 659 -57.17 17.75 11.67
CA SER A 659 -57.53 16.34 11.67
C SER A 659 -56.49 15.49 10.92
N LEU A 660 -56.17 14.30 11.46
CA LEU A 660 -55.33 13.27 10.82
C LEU A 660 -55.93 12.69 9.50
N SER A 661 -57.06 13.22 9.03
CA SER A 661 -57.79 12.77 7.84
C SER A 661 -57.43 13.50 6.54
N SER A 662 -56.82 14.69 6.60
CA SER A 662 -56.41 15.45 5.41
C SER A 662 -54.90 15.39 5.21
N VAL A 663 -54.44 14.64 4.20
CA VAL A 663 -53.06 14.79 3.69
C VAL A 663 -53.01 16.07 2.88
N THR A 664 -52.12 16.98 3.26
CA THR A 664 -51.95 18.30 2.62
C THR A 664 -50.68 18.41 1.79
N SER A 665 -49.72 17.49 1.97
CA SER A 665 -48.45 17.46 1.26
C SER A 665 -47.88 16.03 1.19
N ILE A 666 -46.85 15.83 0.36
CA ILE A 666 -46.07 14.57 0.36
C ILE A 666 -45.53 14.24 1.76
N VAL A 667 -45.01 15.25 2.48
CA VAL A 667 -44.43 15.06 3.83
C VAL A 667 -45.48 14.57 4.82
N ASP A 668 -46.68 15.15 4.83
CA ASP A 668 -47.81 14.68 5.64
C ASP A 668 -48.21 13.24 5.29
N GLY A 669 -48.17 12.90 4.01
CA GLY A 669 -48.43 11.55 3.50
C GLY A 669 -47.42 10.54 4.01
N LEU A 670 -46.12 10.80 3.85
CA LEU A 670 -45.02 9.94 4.33
C LEU A 670 -45.08 9.78 5.85
N LYS A 671 -45.32 10.86 6.60
CA LYS A 671 -45.50 10.86 8.06
C LYS A 671 -46.68 9.99 8.50
N ARG A 672 -47.82 10.06 7.79
CA ARG A 672 -48.98 9.19 8.02
C ARG A 672 -48.66 7.72 7.75
N LEU A 673 -48.03 7.42 6.60
CA LEU A 673 -47.62 6.07 6.22
C LEU A 673 -46.60 5.48 7.22
N TYR A 674 -45.65 6.30 7.70
CA TYR A 674 -44.73 5.90 8.75
C TYR A 674 -45.47 5.45 10.02
N ILE A 675 -46.32 6.32 10.57
CA ILE A 675 -47.00 6.06 11.84
C ILE A 675 -47.95 4.86 11.74
N GLN A 676 -48.65 4.70 10.61
CA GLN A 676 -49.68 3.68 10.44
C GLN A 676 -49.13 2.32 9.97
N LYS A 677 -48.14 2.29 9.09
CA LYS A 677 -47.70 1.07 8.39
C LYS A 677 -46.28 0.63 8.75
N LEU A 678 -45.30 1.54 8.78
CA LEU A 678 -43.89 1.17 9.01
C LEU A 678 -43.48 1.09 10.49
N LYS A 679 -43.84 2.10 11.30
CA LYS A 679 -43.48 2.19 12.73
C LYS A 679 -43.90 0.96 13.56
N PRO A 680 -45.08 0.33 13.33
CA PRO A 680 -45.43 -0.91 14.02
C PRO A 680 -44.44 -2.04 13.76
N LEU A 681 -43.92 -2.17 12.53
CA LEU A 681 -42.92 -3.17 12.17
C LEU A 681 -41.58 -2.88 12.87
N GLU A 682 -41.12 -1.62 12.83
CA GLU A 682 -39.88 -1.20 13.50
C GLU A 682 -39.90 -1.51 15.00
N VAL A 683 -41.00 -1.21 15.69
CA VAL A 683 -41.18 -1.47 17.12
C VAL A 683 -41.25 -2.98 17.41
N ALA A 684 -42.01 -3.75 16.61
CA ALA A 684 -42.18 -5.18 16.84
C ALA A 684 -40.86 -5.98 16.71
N TYR A 685 -39.96 -5.56 15.83
CA TYR A 685 -38.66 -6.21 15.60
C TYR A 685 -37.46 -5.43 16.14
N ARG A 686 -37.68 -4.39 16.97
CA ARG A 686 -36.63 -3.60 17.63
C ARG A 686 -35.62 -2.94 16.67
N PHE A 687 -36.08 -2.47 15.52
CA PHE A 687 -35.25 -1.82 14.51
C PHE A 687 -34.45 -0.62 15.07
N ASN A 688 -35.02 0.06 16.07
CA ASN A 688 -34.41 1.20 16.75
C ASN A 688 -33.16 0.84 17.58
N ASP A 689 -33.01 -0.42 17.99
CA ASP A 689 -31.86 -0.88 18.79
C ASP A 689 -30.69 -1.32 17.90
N PHE A 690 -30.95 -1.68 16.63
CA PHE A 690 -29.99 -2.32 15.71
C PHE A 690 -29.56 -1.46 14.52
N VAL A 691 -30.41 -0.53 14.05
CA VAL A 691 -30.19 0.17 12.77
C VAL A 691 -30.37 1.68 12.89
N SER A 692 -31.53 2.14 13.37
CA SER A 692 -31.79 3.59 13.45
C SER A 692 -32.97 3.93 14.36
N PRO A 693 -32.86 4.94 15.26
CA PRO A 693 -33.95 5.38 16.12
C PRO A 693 -35.28 5.63 15.40
N LEU A 694 -36.39 5.50 16.12
CA LEU A 694 -37.73 5.76 15.58
C LEU A 694 -37.85 7.24 15.16
N LEU A 695 -38.42 7.48 13.98
CA LEU A 695 -38.64 8.84 13.48
C LEU A 695 -39.69 9.56 14.34
N THR A 696 -39.40 10.83 14.64
CA THR A 696 -40.30 11.75 15.34
C THR A 696 -41.07 12.61 14.34
N ASN A 697 -42.09 13.35 14.79
CA ASN A 697 -42.79 14.28 13.90
C ASN A 697 -41.85 15.37 13.37
N SER A 698 -40.95 15.88 14.23
CA SER A 698 -39.96 16.89 13.84
C SER A 698 -38.91 16.38 12.85
N ASP A 699 -38.67 15.07 12.72
CA ASP A 699 -37.82 14.53 11.64
C ASP A 699 -38.49 14.67 10.24
N PHE A 700 -39.82 14.59 10.16
CA PHE A 700 -40.56 14.84 8.91
C PHE A 700 -40.73 16.34 8.64
N ASP A 701 -41.07 17.09 9.69
CA ASP A 701 -41.42 18.52 9.61
C ASP A 701 -40.18 19.44 9.53
N ALA A 702 -38.97 18.91 9.79
CA ALA A 702 -37.72 19.65 9.67
C ALA A 702 -37.55 20.26 8.28
N LYS A 703 -37.04 21.49 8.20
CA LYS A 703 -36.65 22.10 6.92
C LYS A 703 -35.33 21.51 6.41
N PRO A 704 -35.07 21.56 5.10
CA PRO A 704 -33.77 21.22 4.54
C PRO A 704 -32.62 21.95 5.25
N MET A 705 -31.56 21.22 5.60
CA MET A 705 -30.43 21.77 6.37
C MET A 705 -29.14 21.85 5.57
N VAL A 706 -28.48 23.01 5.62
CA VAL A 706 -27.20 23.31 4.96
C VAL A 706 -26.13 23.54 6.02
N MET A 707 -25.18 22.62 6.13
CA MET A 707 -24.05 22.75 7.05
C MET A 707 -22.86 23.42 6.37
N LEU A 708 -22.29 24.45 7.02
CA LEU A 708 -21.06 25.09 6.58
C LEU A 708 -19.91 24.61 7.45
N LEU A 709 -18.93 23.92 6.86
CA LEU A 709 -17.79 23.35 7.57
C LEU A 709 -16.48 23.86 6.96
N GLY A 710 -15.49 24.18 7.81
CA GLY A 710 -14.19 24.69 7.35
C GLY A 710 -13.34 25.20 8.49
N GLN A 711 -12.05 25.43 8.25
CA GLN A 711 -11.11 25.98 9.25
C GLN A 711 -11.47 27.40 9.70
N TYR A 712 -10.77 27.93 10.70
CA TYR A 712 -10.95 29.31 11.15
C TYR A 712 -10.71 30.33 10.02
N SER A 713 -11.41 31.47 10.10
CA SER A 713 -11.33 32.57 9.13
C SER A 713 -11.78 32.27 7.68
N THR A 714 -12.16 31.02 7.33
CA THR A 714 -12.68 30.63 5.99
C THR A 714 -13.95 31.35 5.53
N GLY A 715 -14.65 32.04 6.46
CA GLY A 715 -15.77 32.93 6.14
C GLY A 715 -17.16 32.32 6.21
N LYS A 716 -17.37 31.20 6.93
CA LYS A 716 -18.69 30.55 7.11
C LYS A 716 -19.81 31.52 7.55
N THR A 717 -19.63 32.16 8.71
CA THR A 717 -20.54 33.19 9.25
C THR A 717 -20.78 34.34 8.25
N THR A 718 -19.73 34.76 7.52
CA THR A 718 -19.83 35.79 6.47
C THR A 718 -20.62 35.32 5.25
N PHE A 719 -20.48 34.05 4.85
CA PHE A 719 -21.21 33.43 3.74
C PHE A 719 -22.71 33.37 4.05
N ILE A 720 -23.09 32.96 5.28
CA ILE A 720 -24.50 32.97 5.72
C ILE A 720 -25.04 34.41 5.70
N LYS A 721 -24.30 35.37 6.26
CA LYS A 721 -24.68 36.80 6.20
C LYS A 721 -24.88 37.26 4.75
N HIS A 722 -23.99 36.87 3.85
CA HIS A 722 -24.04 37.26 2.44
C HIS A 722 -25.25 36.64 1.70
N LEU A 723 -25.70 35.43 2.07
CA LEU A 723 -26.92 34.83 1.54
C LEU A 723 -28.19 35.49 2.11
N LEU A 724 -28.21 35.79 3.40
CA LEU A 724 -29.34 36.45 4.07
C LEU A 724 -29.43 37.96 3.81
N LYS A 725 -28.38 38.58 3.26
CA LYS A 725 -28.17 40.04 3.16
C LYS A 725 -28.39 40.78 4.50
N SER A 726 -28.28 40.05 5.61
CA SER A 726 -28.54 40.50 6.97
C SER A 726 -27.74 39.65 7.97
N THR A 727 -27.49 40.18 9.16
CA THR A 727 -26.87 39.43 10.27
C THR A 727 -27.93 38.71 11.09
N TYR A 728 -27.63 37.51 11.56
CA TYR A 728 -28.49 36.76 12.49
C TYR A 728 -28.08 36.97 13.95
N PRO A 729 -29.01 36.85 14.92
CA PRO A 729 -28.70 36.90 16.35
C PRO A 729 -27.58 35.92 16.75
N GLY A 730 -26.59 36.39 17.50
CA GLY A 730 -25.45 35.58 17.93
C GLY A 730 -24.28 35.47 16.91
N ALA A 731 -24.41 36.02 15.69
CA ALA A 731 -23.31 36.04 14.72
C ALA A 731 -22.11 36.90 15.20
N HIS A 732 -20.91 36.32 15.23
CA HIS A 732 -19.67 37.01 15.61
C HIS A 732 -18.59 36.87 14.51
N ILE A 733 -18.35 37.95 13.76
CA ILE A 733 -17.36 38.00 12.68
C ILE A 733 -16.11 38.74 13.15
N GLY A 734 -14.97 38.04 13.26
CA GLY A 734 -13.67 38.63 13.59
C GLY A 734 -12.48 37.86 13.00
N PRO A 735 -11.26 38.43 13.07
CA PRO A 735 -10.04 37.78 12.56
C PRO A 735 -9.51 36.68 13.51
N GLU A 736 -9.81 36.78 14.80
CA GLU A 736 -9.53 35.79 15.83
C GLU A 736 -10.55 34.64 15.81
N PRO A 737 -10.32 33.51 16.51
CA PRO A 737 -11.31 32.43 16.63
C PRO A 737 -12.56 32.87 17.42
N THR A 738 -13.49 33.56 16.74
CA THR A 738 -14.67 34.20 17.36
C THR A 738 -15.89 33.30 17.51
N THR A 739 -16.04 32.26 16.68
CA THR A 739 -17.15 31.30 16.76
C THR A 739 -16.65 29.97 17.33
N ASP A 740 -16.94 29.72 18.60
CA ASP A 740 -16.65 28.47 19.32
C ASP A 740 -17.88 27.56 19.52
N ARG A 741 -19.03 27.97 18.96
CA ARG A 741 -20.34 27.30 19.07
C ARG A 741 -20.84 26.80 17.73
N PHE A 742 -21.64 25.74 17.77
CA PHE A 742 -22.53 25.37 16.66
C PHE A 742 -23.77 26.26 16.73
N VAL A 743 -24.03 27.03 15.67
CA VAL A 743 -25.21 27.92 15.59
C VAL A 743 -26.13 27.45 14.47
N VAL A 744 -27.35 27.04 14.83
CA VAL A 744 -28.41 26.71 13.86
C VAL A 744 -29.24 27.96 13.60
N VAL A 745 -29.16 28.49 12.38
CA VAL A 745 -29.88 29.69 11.93
C VAL A 745 -31.15 29.25 11.18
N MET A 746 -32.32 29.59 11.72
CA MET A 746 -33.62 29.17 11.19
C MET A 746 -34.69 30.25 11.29
N SER A 747 -35.81 30.04 10.61
CA SER A 747 -36.96 30.93 10.68
C SER A 747 -37.64 30.86 12.05
N GLY A 748 -37.97 32.03 12.59
CA GLY A 748 -38.84 32.19 13.76
C GLY A 748 -39.60 33.50 13.69
N PRO A 749 -40.59 33.71 14.57
CA PRO A 749 -41.41 34.93 14.57
C PRO A 749 -40.64 36.18 14.99
N ASP A 750 -39.66 36.00 15.90
CA ASP A 750 -38.89 37.08 16.53
C ASP A 750 -37.38 36.81 16.35
N GLU A 751 -36.58 37.88 16.32
CA GLU A 751 -35.13 37.80 16.39
C GLU A 751 -34.67 37.40 17.80
N ARG A 752 -34.18 36.16 17.97
CA ARG A 752 -33.73 35.65 19.27
C ARG A 752 -32.66 34.56 19.15
N SER A 753 -31.85 34.45 20.20
CA SER A 753 -30.95 33.31 20.43
C SER A 753 -31.51 32.42 21.54
N ILE A 754 -31.48 31.11 21.33
CA ILE A 754 -31.96 30.08 22.26
C ILE A 754 -30.77 29.16 22.64
N PRO A 755 -30.42 29.04 23.93
CA PRO A 755 -29.33 28.16 24.37
C PRO A 755 -29.60 26.67 24.11
N GLY A 756 -28.55 25.92 23.74
CA GLY A 756 -28.65 24.52 23.32
C GLY A 756 -29.31 23.57 24.33
N ASN A 757 -29.14 23.80 25.63
CA ASN A 757 -29.84 23.06 26.69
C ASN A 757 -31.37 23.16 26.57
N THR A 758 -31.90 24.30 26.12
CA THR A 758 -33.34 24.53 25.91
C THR A 758 -33.80 23.96 24.57
N VAL A 759 -32.99 24.14 23.52
CA VAL A 759 -33.26 23.63 22.17
C VAL A 759 -33.36 22.10 22.16
N ALA A 760 -32.49 21.41 22.91
CA ALA A 760 -32.43 19.95 22.94
C ALA A 760 -33.59 19.28 23.71
N VAL A 761 -34.43 20.05 24.43
CA VAL A 761 -35.65 19.53 25.09
C VAL A 761 -36.95 19.96 24.40
N GLN A 762 -36.87 20.79 23.36
CA GLN A 762 -38.03 21.25 22.59
C GLN A 762 -38.49 20.17 21.60
N ALA A 763 -39.66 19.58 21.87
CA ALA A 763 -40.21 18.47 21.07
C ALA A 763 -40.68 18.87 19.66
N ASP A 764 -40.83 20.17 19.41
CA ASP A 764 -41.10 20.78 18.11
C ASP A 764 -39.83 20.98 17.26
N MET A 765 -38.63 20.75 17.82
CA MET A 765 -37.35 20.89 17.12
C MET A 765 -36.64 19.55 16.88
N PRO A 766 -35.92 19.38 15.75
CA PRO A 766 -35.25 18.12 15.39
C PRO A 766 -33.90 17.88 16.10
N PHE A 767 -33.64 18.56 17.23
CA PHE A 767 -32.33 18.58 17.89
C PHE A 767 -32.26 17.79 19.20
N SER A 768 -33.34 17.10 19.60
CA SER A 768 -33.38 16.30 20.83
C SER A 768 -32.30 15.21 20.89
N GLY A 769 -31.88 14.69 19.73
CA GLY A 769 -30.76 13.76 19.62
C GLY A 769 -29.41 14.31 20.09
N LEU A 770 -29.23 15.64 20.17
CA LEU A 770 -27.97 16.25 20.64
C LEU A 770 -27.74 16.12 22.16
N THR A 771 -28.76 15.69 22.93
CA THR A 771 -28.61 15.42 24.37
C THR A 771 -27.57 14.34 24.68
N THR A 772 -27.28 13.43 23.74
CA THR A 772 -26.28 12.36 23.90
C THR A 772 -24.84 12.87 24.04
N PHE A 773 -24.54 14.06 23.52
CA PHE A 773 -23.22 14.71 23.65
C PHE A 773 -23.03 15.46 24.98
N GLY A 774 -24.06 15.47 25.84
CA GLY A 774 -23.99 16.00 27.20
C GLY A 774 -23.93 17.52 27.31
N THR A 775 -23.95 18.01 28.56
CA THR A 775 -24.00 19.44 28.90
C THR A 775 -22.80 20.24 28.40
N ALA A 776 -21.62 19.61 28.31
CA ALA A 776 -20.42 20.23 27.77
C ALA A 776 -20.62 20.70 26.32
N PHE A 777 -21.17 19.84 25.46
CA PHE A 777 -21.55 20.23 24.09
C PHE A 777 -22.73 21.20 24.07
N LEU A 778 -23.80 20.94 24.82
CA LEU A 778 -25.01 21.78 24.78
C LEU A 778 -24.77 23.23 25.25
N SER A 779 -23.72 23.48 26.04
CA SER A 779 -23.23 24.83 26.38
C SER A 779 -22.55 25.58 25.22
N LYS A 780 -22.17 24.85 24.17
CA LYS A 780 -21.55 25.32 22.92
C LYS A 780 -22.46 25.08 21.71
N PHE A 781 -23.76 24.91 21.95
CA PHE A 781 -24.80 24.80 20.94
C PHE A 781 -25.82 25.93 21.13
N GLU A 782 -26.28 26.51 20.03
CA GLU A 782 -27.15 27.68 20.03
C GLU A 782 -28.10 27.62 18.82
N CYS A 783 -29.37 27.98 19.01
CA CYS A 783 -30.32 28.17 17.91
C CYS A 783 -30.63 29.67 17.76
N SER A 784 -30.29 30.21 16.60
CA SER A 784 -30.60 31.58 16.20
C SER A 784 -31.87 31.56 15.36
N GLN A 785 -32.88 32.30 15.80
CA GLN A 785 -34.16 32.43 15.11
C GLN A 785 -34.35 33.87 14.64
N MET A 786 -34.83 34.06 13.41
CA MET A 786 -35.25 35.35 12.88
C MET A 786 -36.30 35.20 11.76
N PRO A 787 -37.18 36.19 11.54
CA PRO A 787 -38.08 36.19 10.39
C PRO A 787 -37.30 36.54 9.12
N HIS A 788 -37.16 35.60 8.18
CA HIS A 788 -36.47 35.83 6.91
C HIS A 788 -36.95 34.88 5.81
N PRO A 789 -37.29 35.35 4.58
CA PRO A 789 -37.86 34.51 3.52
C PRO A 789 -37.01 33.29 3.15
N LEU A 790 -35.67 33.42 3.05
CA LEU A 790 -34.81 32.26 2.78
C LEU A 790 -34.88 31.21 3.89
N LEU A 791 -35.06 31.64 5.14
CA LEU A 791 -35.17 30.75 6.30
C LEU A 791 -36.56 30.09 6.41
N GLU A 792 -37.54 30.57 5.63
CA GLU A 792 -38.82 29.88 5.47
C GLU A 792 -38.65 28.55 4.75
N HIS A 793 -37.64 28.42 3.88
CA HIS A 793 -37.38 27.24 3.07
C HIS A 793 -36.15 26.41 3.49
N VAL A 794 -35.14 27.03 4.11
CA VAL A 794 -33.85 26.38 4.45
C VAL A 794 -33.41 26.73 5.87
N THR A 795 -32.70 25.82 6.54
CA THR A 795 -32.02 26.07 7.82
C THR A 795 -30.51 25.98 7.62
N PHE A 796 -29.72 26.93 8.13
CA PHE A 796 -28.26 26.89 8.07
C PHE A 796 -27.66 26.39 9.39
N VAL A 797 -26.55 25.66 9.30
CA VAL A 797 -25.74 25.25 10.46
C VAL A 797 -24.34 25.84 10.31
N ASP A 798 -24.04 26.90 11.06
CA ASP A 798 -22.69 27.47 11.17
C ASP A 798 -21.91 26.64 12.19
N THR A 799 -20.88 25.91 11.75
CA THR A 799 -20.02 25.16 12.67
C THR A 799 -18.89 26.06 13.21
N PRO A 800 -18.33 25.75 14.39
CA PRO A 800 -17.04 26.31 14.79
C PRO A 800 -15.98 26.10 13.71
N GLY A 801 -14.95 26.95 13.72
CA GLY A 801 -13.76 26.71 12.91
C GLY A 801 -13.10 25.37 13.27
N VAL A 802 -12.65 24.62 12.28
CA VAL A 802 -11.77 23.46 12.53
C VAL A 802 -10.37 23.97 12.90
N LEU A 803 -9.78 23.43 13.99
CA LEU A 803 -8.49 23.90 14.50
C LEU A 803 -7.31 23.37 13.67
N SER A 804 -6.19 24.09 13.72
CA SER A 804 -4.97 23.76 12.98
C SER A 804 -3.86 23.39 13.98
N GLY A 805 -3.90 22.15 14.49
CA GLY A 805 -2.83 21.55 15.29
C GLY A 805 -3.23 20.98 16.66
N GLU A 806 -2.52 19.92 17.08
CA GLU A 806 -2.87 19.10 18.25
C GLU A 806 -2.99 19.88 19.57
N LYS A 807 -2.23 20.96 19.76
CA LYS A 807 -2.21 21.76 21.01
C LYS A 807 -3.49 22.57 21.26
N GLN A 808 -4.26 22.88 20.23
CA GLN A 808 -5.56 23.54 20.41
C GLN A 808 -6.68 22.51 20.59
N ARG A 809 -6.47 21.28 20.11
CA ARG A 809 -7.46 20.18 20.13
C ARG A 809 -7.91 19.81 21.54
N THR A 810 -7.00 19.85 22.51
CA THR A 810 -7.25 19.58 23.94
C THR A 810 -8.12 20.62 24.64
N GLN A 811 -8.53 21.70 23.97
CA GLN A 811 -9.41 22.74 24.55
C GLN A 811 -10.91 22.43 24.41
N ARG A 812 -11.31 21.43 23.60
CA ARG A 812 -12.74 21.06 23.45
C ARG A 812 -13.13 19.98 24.46
N ALA A 813 -14.08 20.30 25.34
CA ALA A 813 -14.66 19.38 26.31
C ALA A 813 -15.74 18.44 25.73
N TYR A 814 -15.82 18.29 24.40
CA TYR A 814 -16.81 17.48 23.69
C TYR A 814 -16.24 16.93 22.39
N ASP A 815 -16.80 15.82 21.89
CA ASP A 815 -16.39 15.24 20.61
C ASP A 815 -16.95 16.05 19.42
N PHE A 816 -16.12 16.93 18.89
CA PHE A 816 -16.42 17.71 17.68
C PHE A 816 -16.67 16.81 16.45
N THR A 817 -16.04 15.64 16.36
CA THR A 817 -16.13 14.76 15.20
C THR A 817 -17.49 14.06 15.16
N GLY A 818 -17.89 13.44 16.27
CA GLY A 818 -19.20 12.83 16.44
C GLY A 818 -20.36 13.83 16.27
N VAL A 819 -20.24 15.05 16.81
CA VAL A 819 -21.22 16.12 16.59
C VAL A 819 -21.31 16.50 15.10
N THR A 820 -20.18 16.67 14.41
CA THR A 820 -20.18 17.03 12.99
C THR A 820 -20.77 15.90 12.12
N SER A 821 -20.46 14.64 12.44
CA SER A 821 -21.05 13.47 11.78
C SER A 821 -22.56 13.36 12.03
N TRP A 822 -23.02 13.67 13.26
CA TRP A 822 -24.45 13.75 13.57
C TRP A 822 -25.17 14.79 12.69
N PHE A 823 -24.64 16.01 12.60
CA PHE A 823 -25.20 17.03 11.70
C PHE A 823 -25.13 16.60 10.23
N ALA A 824 -24.02 16.02 9.78
CA ALA A 824 -23.87 15.51 8.40
C ALA A 824 -24.93 14.46 8.03
N SER A 825 -25.33 13.61 8.97
CA SER A 825 -26.41 12.63 8.76
C SER A 825 -27.77 13.30 8.54
N LYS A 826 -28.04 14.41 9.25
CA LYS A 826 -29.31 15.17 9.24
C LYS A 826 -29.38 16.25 8.15
N CYS A 827 -28.26 16.79 7.68
CA CYS A 827 -28.23 17.83 6.67
C CYS A 827 -28.48 17.28 5.27
N ASP A 828 -28.96 18.12 4.36
CA ASP A 828 -29.21 17.81 2.96
C ASP A 828 -28.06 18.27 2.06
N LEU A 829 -27.33 19.32 2.48
CA LEU A 829 -26.12 19.82 1.83
C LEU A 829 -25.01 20.11 2.85
N ILE A 830 -23.76 19.85 2.48
CA ILE A 830 -22.55 20.15 3.27
C ILE A 830 -21.60 20.99 2.42
N LEU A 831 -21.42 22.26 2.79
CA LEU A 831 -20.47 23.17 2.16
C LEU A 831 -19.12 23.09 2.88
N LEU A 832 -18.08 22.62 2.18
CA LEU A 832 -16.68 22.64 2.65
C LEU A 832 -16.00 23.94 2.18
N LEU A 833 -15.84 24.90 3.10
CA LEU A 833 -15.24 26.20 2.80
C LEU A 833 -13.71 26.19 3.00
N PHE A 834 -12.99 26.65 1.97
CA PHE A 834 -11.55 26.85 1.95
C PHE A 834 -11.21 28.32 1.65
N ASP A 835 -10.04 28.76 2.11
CA ASP A 835 -9.47 30.09 1.88
C ASP A 835 -8.18 29.93 1.07
N PRO A 836 -8.04 30.55 -0.12
CA PRO A 836 -6.90 30.36 -1.00
C PRO A 836 -5.59 30.90 -0.43
N HIS A 837 -5.66 31.90 0.45
CA HIS A 837 -4.49 32.47 1.10
C HIS A 837 -4.00 31.57 2.27
N LYS A 838 -4.86 30.69 2.79
CA LYS A 838 -4.58 29.80 3.92
C LYS A 838 -5.01 28.36 3.63
N LEU A 839 -4.61 27.85 2.46
CA LEU A 839 -4.88 26.48 2.05
C LEU A 839 -4.00 25.47 2.80
N ASP A 840 -4.34 25.23 4.06
CA ASP A 840 -3.93 24.04 4.81
C ASP A 840 -5.08 23.02 4.81
N VAL A 841 -4.77 21.73 4.91
CA VAL A 841 -5.75 20.69 5.24
C VAL A 841 -5.23 19.98 6.49
N SER A 842 -5.45 20.60 7.65
CA SER A 842 -4.96 20.13 8.94
C SER A 842 -5.43 18.70 9.22
N ASP A 843 -4.68 17.94 10.02
CA ASP A 843 -5.06 16.56 10.34
C ASP A 843 -6.38 16.49 11.14
N GLU A 844 -6.76 17.56 11.84
CA GLU A 844 -8.12 17.70 12.34
C GLU A 844 -9.15 17.77 11.22
N PHE A 845 -8.94 18.62 10.22
CA PHE A 845 -9.88 18.76 9.11
C PHE A 845 -9.95 17.48 8.27
N LYS A 846 -8.83 16.76 8.06
CA LYS A 846 -8.83 15.42 7.46
C LYS A 846 -9.68 14.43 8.28
N ARG A 847 -9.51 14.40 9.62
CA ARG A 847 -10.31 13.52 10.51
C ARG A 847 -11.81 13.87 10.44
N VAL A 848 -12.16 15.16 10.42
CA VAL A 848 -13.56 15.58 10.30
C VAL A 848 -14.15 15.25 8.92
N ILE A 849 -13.46 15.56 7.81
CA ILE A 849 -13.93 15.19 6.46
C ILE A 849 -14.06 13.66 6.33
N SER A 850 -13.15 12.88 6.93
CA SER A 850 -13.25 11.42 6.97
C SER A 850 -14.48 10.90 7.72
N SER A 851 -15.03 11.68 8.66
CA SER A 851 -16.28 11.36 9.38
C SER A 851 -17.56 11.68 8.59
N LEU A 852 -17.42 12.28 7.39
CA LEU A 852 -18.51 12.53 6.44
C LEU A 852 -18.68 11.42 5.40
N ARG A 853 -17.84 10.37 5.42
CA ARG A 853 -17.89 9.26 4.46
C ARG A 853 -19.27 8.60 4.45
N GLY A 854 -19.80 8.35 3.25
CA GLY A 854 -21.18 7.90 3.06
C GLY A 854 -22.21 9.03 2.95
N HIS A 855 -21.76 10.29 3.00
CA HIS A 855 -22.54 11.50 2.71
C HIS A 855 -21.86 12.36 1.62
N ASP A 856 -20.94 11.77 0.86
CA ASP A 856 -20.11 12.44 -0.14
C ASP A 856 -20.94 13.10 -1.26
N ASP A 857 -22.12 12.55 -1.56
CA ASP A 857 -23.10 13.09 -2.49
C ASP A 857 -23.68 14.46 -2.06
N LYS A 858 -23.72 14.70 -0.74
CA LYS A 858 -24.13 15.98 -0.13
C LYS A 858 -23.02 17.02 -0.13
N ILE A 859 -21.77 16.65 -0.43
CA ILE A 859 -20.63 17.55 -0.30
C ILE A 859 -20.54 18.46 -1.52
N ARG A 860 -20.35 19.75 -1.26
CA ARG A 860 -19.89 20.75 -2.23
C ARG A 860 -18.72 21.51 -1.63
N VAL A 861 -17.76 21.87 -2.46
CA VAL A 861 -16.56 22.57 -2.03
C VAL A 861 -16.68 24.02 -2.45
N VAL A 862 -16.28 24.96 -1.60
CA VAL A 862 -16.30 26.40 -1.89
C VAL A 862 -14.92 26.98 -1.61
N LEU A 863 -14.24 27.45 -2.64
CA LEU A 863 -12.99 28.21 -2.53
C LEU A 863 -13.35 29.69 -2.42
N ASN A 864 -13.55 30.14 -1.17
CA ASN A 864 -14.01 31.47 -0.82
C ASN A 864 -12.84 32.47 -0.72
N LYS A 865 -13.09 33.76 -0.97
CA LYS A 865 -12.07 34.83 -1.04
C LYS A 865 -11.09 34.69 -2.20
N ALA A 866 -11.54 34.15 -3.33
CA ALA A 866 -10.72 34.01 -4.54
C ALA A 866 -10.20 35.35 -5.10
N ASP A 867 -10.80 36.48 -4.71
CA ASP A 867 -10.38 37.85 -5.02
C ASP A 867 -9.09 38.32 -4.30
N GLN A 868 -8.60 37.55 -3.33
CA GLN A 868 -7.42 37.90 -2.51
C GLN A 868 -6.10 37.32 -3.05
N VAL A 869 -6.15 36.58 -4.16
CA VAL A 869 -5.01 35.95 -4.82
C VAL A 869 -5.05 36.26 -6.31
N ASP A 870 -3.89 36.32 -6.96
CA ASP A 870 -3.84 36.44 -8.41
C ASP A 870 -4.30 35.14 -9.11
N THR A 871 -4.62 35.22 -10.40
CA THR A 871 -5.14 34.09 -11.18
C THR A 871 -4.18 32.90 -11.25
N GLN A 872 -2.86 33.11 -11.22
CA GLN A 872 -1.88 32.01 -11.23
C GLN A 872 -1.82 31.31 -9.87
N GLN A 873 -1.80 32.08 -8.79
CA GLN A 873 -1.86 31.58 -7.42
C GLN A 873 -3.17 30.84 -7.16
N LEU A 874 -4.30 31.38 -7.65
CA LEU A 874 -5.61 30.74 -7.57
C LEU A 874 -5.62 29.36 -8.22
N MET A 875 -5.06 29.22 -9.43
CA MET A 875 -4.98 27.93 -10.12
C MET A 875 -4.04 26.94 -9.40
N ARG A 876 -2.93 27.41 -8.81
CA ARG A 876 -2.04 26.58 -7.97
C ARG A 876 -2.75 26.07 -6.71
N VAL A 877 -3.46 26.97 -6.02
CA VAL A 877 -4.29 26.65 -4.84
C VAL A 877 -5.39 25.65 -5.21
N TYR A 878 -6.10 25.88 -6.31
CA TYR A 878 -7.15 24.98 -6.80
C TYR A 878 -6.60 23.56 -7.05
N GLY A 879 -5.47 23.44 -7.75
CA GLY A 879 -4.80 22.15 -7.97
C GLY A 879 -4.38 21.47 -6.67
N ALA A 880 -3.81 22.22 -5.72
CA ALA A 880 -3.42 21.70 -4.40
C ALA A 880 -4.62 21.26 -3.54
N LEU A 881 -5.75 21.98 -3.63
CA LEU A 881 -7.01 21.63 -2.96
C LEU A 881 -7.57 20.32 -3.53
N MET A 882 -7.66 20.19 -4.84
CA MET A 882 -8.16 18.98 -5.50
C MET A 882 -7.28 17.75 -5.23
N TRP A 883 -5.96 17.91 -5.26
CA TRP A 883 -5.01 16.88 -4.87
C TRP A 883 -5.19 16.43 -3.41
N SER A 884 -5.48 17.36 -2.51
CA SER A 884 -5.68 17.09 -1.08
C SER A 884 -7.03 16.41 -0.82
N LEU A 885 -8.12 16.90 -1.44
CA LEU A 885 -9.46 16.35 -1.29
C LEU A 885 -9.58 14.94 -1.89
N GLY A 886 -8.99 14.70 -3.07
CA GLY A 886 -9.00 13.36 -3.69
C GLY A 886 -8.39 12.28 -2.80
N LYS A 887 -7.38 12.63 -1.98
CA LYS A 887 -6.78 11.72 -1.00
C LYS A 887 -7.62 11.49 0.25
N VAL A 888 -8.47 12.44 0.64
CA VAL A 888 -9.23 12.39 1.90
C VAL A 888 -10.62 11.78 1.68
N LEU A 889 -11.34 12.26 0.68
CA LEU A 889 -12.68 11.77 0.31
C LEU A 889 -12.62 10.33 -0.22
N ASN A 890 -11.58 9.98 -0.99
CA ASN A 890 -11.38 8.64 -1.55
C ASN A 890 -12.58 8.15 -2.39
N THR A 891 -13.23 9.08 -3.10
CA THR A 891 -14.28 8.83 -4.09
C THR A 891 -13.66 8.78 -5.50
N PRO A 892 -14.20 7.96 -6.43
CA PRO A 892 -13.79 8.02 -7.83
C PRO A 892 -14.33 9.28 -8.54
N GLU A 893 -15.41 9.85 -8.02
CA GLU A 893 -16.03 11.08 -8.51
C GLU A 893 -15.32 12.33 -7.97
N VAL A 894 -15.18 13.33 -8.84
CA VAL A 894 -14.51 14.61 -8.56
C VAL A 894 -15.52 15.60 -8.01
N SER A 895 -15.32 16.09 -6.77
CA SER A 895 -16.23 17.06 -6.16
C SER A 895 -16.25 18.40 -6.91
N ARG A 896 -17.45 18.95 -7.15
CA ARG A 896 -17.63 20.33 -7.64
C ARG A 896 -17.08 21.32 -6.62
N VAL A 897 -16.16 22.18 -7.06
CA VAL A 897 -15.60 23.31 -6.31
C VAL A 897 -16.15 24.60 -6.91
N TYR A 898 -16.83 25.41 -6.12
CA TYR A 898 -17.28 26.75 -6.49
C TYR A 898 -16.22 27.79 -6.12
N ILE A 899 -15.77 28.61 -7.08
CA ILE A 899 -14.68 29.57 -6.88
C ILE A 899 -15.22 31.00 -6.85
N GLY A 900 -15.04 31.74 -5.76
CA GLY A 900 -15.50 33.13 -5.68
C GLY A 900 -15.21 33.84 -4.37
N SER A 901 -15.86 35.00 -4.15
CA SER A 901 -15.76 35.77 -2.91
C SER A 901 -17.14 36.11 -2.35
N PHE A 902 -17.57 35.33 -1.36
CA PHE A 902 -18.92 35.38 -0.82
C PHE A 902 -18.98 36.38 0.34
N SER A 903 -18.90 37.67 0.02
CA SER A 903 -18.97 38.76 1.00
C SER A 903 -19.64 40.00 0.41
N ASP A 904 -20.06 40.92 1.28
CA ASP A 904 -20.73 42.17 0.86
C ASP A 904 -19.73 43.25 0.37
N LYS A 905 -18.46 42.88 0.13
CA LYS A 905 -17.41 43.78 -0.36
C LYS A 905 -17.33 43.71 -1.90
N PRO A 906 -16.98 44.81 -2.59
CA PRO A 906 -16.68 44.76 -4.01
C PRO A 906 -15.47 43.85 -4.29
N ILE A 907 -15.52 43.13 -5.41
CA ILE A 907 -14.42 42.28 -5.90
C ILE A 907 -13.21 43.16 -6.20
N ASN A 908 -12.00 42.70 -5.84
CA ASN A 908 -10.76 43.42 -6.11
C ASN A 908 -10.33 43.31 -7.59
N GLU A 909 -10.94 44.14 -8.45
CA GLU A 909 -10.69 44.15 -9.91
C GLU A 909 -9.20 44.26 -10.29
N ALA A 910 -8.39 44.95 -9.47
CA ALA A 910 -6.96 45.12 -9.71
C ALA A 910 -6.12 43.84 -9.50
N ALA A 911 -6.59 42.89 -8.67
CA ALA A 911 -5.90 41.62 -8.43
C ALA A 911 -6.39 40.49 -9.35
N THR A 912 -7.68 40.52 -9.73
CA THR A 912 -8.33 39.40 -10.43
C THR A 912 -8.33 39.53 -11.96
N GLY A 913 -8.23 40.76 -12.49
CA GLY A 913 -8.38 41.03 -13.91
C GLY A 913 -9.81 40.77 -14.45
N PRO A 914 -10.08 41.08 -15.73
CA PRO A 914 -11.44 41.01 -16.29
C PRO A 914 -12.00 39.58 -16.36
N ILE A 915 -11.15 38.59 -16.67
CA ILE A 915 -11.57 37.18 -16.84
C ILE A 915 -11.99 36.56 -15.49
N GLY A 916 -11.30 36.89 -14.39
CA GLY A 916 -11.59 36.31 -13.09
C GLY A 916 -12.91 36.82 -12.48
N ARG A 917 -13.35 38.03 -12.86
CA ARG A 917 -14.65 38.56 -12.45
C ARG A 917 -15.80 37.75 -13.05
N GLU A 918 -15.79 37.53 -14.36
CA GLU A 918 -16.83 36.73 -15.06
C GLU A 918 -16.88 35.31 -14.50
N LEU A 919 -15.71 34.71 -14.22
CA LEU A 919 -15.62 33.41 -13.56
C LEU A 919 -16.31 33.43 -12.18
N PHE A 920 -16.00 34.39 -11.31
CA PHE A 920 -16.56 34.43 -9.95
C PHE A 920 -18.07 34.70 -9.95
N GLU A 921 -18.55 35.60 -10.82
CA GLU A 921 -19.98 35.88 -10.96
C GLU A 921 -20.73 34.62 -11.42
N LYS A 922 -20.22 33.92 -12.45
CA LYS A 922 -20.80 32.66 -12.94
C LYS A 922 -20.76 31.52 -11.92
N GLU A 923 -19.64 31.34 -11.23
CA GLU A 923 -19.48 30.32 -10.18
C GLU A 923 -20.37 30.60 -8.95
N GLN A 924 -20.62 31.87 -8.65
CA GLN A 924 -21.58 32.30 -7.62
C GLN A 924 -23.02 32.02 -8.04
N ASP A 925 -23.38 32.29 -9.30
CA ASP A 925 -24.71 31.97 -9.83
C ASP A 925 -24.98 30.46 -9.88
N ASP A 926 -24.00 29.66 -10.30
CA ASP A 926 -24.04 28.19 -10.26
C ASP A 926 -24.28 27.67 -8.82
N LEU A 927 -23.57 28.22 -7.82
CA LEU A 927 -23.79 27.87 -6.41
C LEU A 927 -25.17 28.30 -5.93
N LEU A 928 -25.62 29.51 -6.27
CA LEU A 928 -26.96 29.99 -5.93
C LEU A 928 -28.07 29.15 -6.58
N ALA A 929 -27.84 28.60 -7.77
CA ALA A 929 -28.74 27.66 -8.41
C ALA A 929 -28.82 26.33 -7.65
N ASP A 930 -27.68 25.71 -7.30
CA ASP A 930 -27.66 24.46 -6.51
C ASP A 930 -28.29 24.68 -5.12
N LEU A 931 -28.06 25.85 -4.49
CA LEU A 931 -28.69 26.24 -3.22
C LEU A 931 -30.22 26.41 -3.31
N LYS A 932 -30.73 26.99 -4.40
CA LYS A 932 -32.18 27.17 -4.62
C LYS A 932 -32.90 25.82 -4.84
N ASP A 933 -32.21 24.85 -5.43
CA ASP A 933 -32.74 23.52 -5.73
C ASP A 933 -32.70 22.55 -4.54
N ILE A 934 -32.06 22.92 -3.41
CA ILE A 934 -32.00 22.08 -2.21
C ILE A 934 -33.38 21.64 -1.71
N PRO A 935 -34.41 22.50 -1.55
CA PRO A 935 -35.69 22.07 -0.99
C PRO A 935 -36.39 21.01 -1.85
N LYS A 936 -36.29 21.15 -3.17
CA LYS A 936 -36.75 20.18 -4.16
C LYS A 936 -36.01 18.85 -4.01
N LYS A 937 -34.67 18.88 -4.12
CA LYS A 937 -33.78 17.71 -3.91
C LYS A 937 -34.00 17.03 -2.56
N ALA A 938 -34.23 17.78 -1.49
CA ALA A 938 -34.45 17.28 -0.14
C ALA A 938 -35.80 16.55 -0.01
N CYS A 939 -36.86 17.04 -0.66
CA CYS A 939 -38.14 16.32 -0.70
C CYS A 939 -37.99 14.96 -1.41
N ASP A 940 -37.33 14.94 -2.57
CA ASP A 940 -37.07 13.72 -3.34
C ASP A 940 -36.16 12.74 -2.57
N ARG A 941 -35.14 13.28 -1.88
CA ARG A 941 -34.27 12.50 -1.00
C ARG A 941 -35.06 11.87 0.15
N ARG A 942 -35.98 12.60 0.79
CA ARG A 942 -36.81 12.07 1.90
C ARG A 942 -37.70 10.92 1.46
N ILE A 943 -38.30 11.00 0.26
CA ILE A 943 -39.04 9.88 -0.33
C ILE A 943 -38.14 8.65 -0.46
N ASN A 944 -36.94 8.83 -1.06
CA ASN A 944 -35.98 7.76 -1.28
C ASN A 944 -35.43 7.15 0.03
N GLU A 945 -35.08 7.96 1.03
CA GLU A 945 -34.63 7.48 2.35
C GLU A 945 -35.76 6.78 3.11
N PHE A 946 -37.02 7.24 2.98
CA PHE A 946 -38.17 6.55 3.55
C PHE A 946 -38.36 5.16 2.93
N VAL A 947 -38.24 5.04 1.61
CA VAL A 947 -38.31 3.76 0.89
C VAL A 947 -37.14 2.83 1.27
N LYS A 948 -35.90 3.34 1.35
CA LYS A 948 -34.74 2.57 1.84
C LYS A 948 -34.96 2.06 3.26
N ARG A 949 -35.42 2.92 4.17
CA ARG A 949 -35.72 2.55 5.57
C ARG A 949 -36.80 1.48 5.66
N ALA A 950 -37.86 1.58 4.84
CA ALA A 950 -38.90 0.57 4.78
C ALA A 950 -38.36 -0.80 4.34
N ARG A 951 -37.49 -0.86 3.31
CA ARG A 951 -36.83 -2.11 2.90
C ARG A 951 -35.91 -2.65 4.00
N ALA A 952 -35.06 -1.82 4.59
CA ALA A 952 -34.18 -2.22 5.69
C ALA A 952 -34.95 -2.79 6.89
N ALA A 953 -36.08 -2.17 7.27
CA ALA A 953 -36.93 -2.66 8.36
C ALA A 953 -37.59 -4.01 8.04
N LYS A 954 -37.98 -4.26 6.78
CA LYS A 954 -38.46 -5.59 6.34
C LYS A 954 -37.37 -6.65 6.44
N ILE A 955 -36.16 -6.35 5.95
CA ILE A 955 -35.03 -7.30 5.98
C ILE A 955 -34.61 -7.59 7.42
N HIS A 956 -34.55 -6.57 8.27
CA HIS A 956 -34.34 -6.72 9.71
C HIS A 956 -35.39 -7.62 10.37
N ALA A 957 -36.68 -7.44 10.05
CA ALA A 957 -37.76 -8.29 10.54
C ALA A 957 -37.61 -9.76 10.09
N TYR A 958 -37.17 -10.01 8.86
CA TYR A 958 -36.84 -11.36 8.38
C TYR A 958 -35.64 -11.96 9.14
N ILE A 959 -34.54 -11.22 9.31
CA ILE A 959 -33.34 -11.65 10.05
C ILE A 959 -33.69 -12.03 11.49
N ILE A 960 -34.34 -11.13 12.25
CA ILE A 960 -34.72 -11.37 13.64
C ILE A 960 -35.65 -12.57 13.78
N SER A 961 -36.61 -12.72 12.85
CA SER A 961 -37.55 -13.85 12.84
C SER A 961 -36.86 -15.17 12.48
N HIS A 962 -35.88 -15.15 11.58
CA HIS A 962 -35.09 -16.33 11.21
C HIS A 962 -34.20 -16.80 12.36
N LEU A 963 -33.48 -15.87 13.01
CA LEU A 963 -32.71 -16.17 14.22
C LEU A 963 -33.61 -16.77 15.32
N LYS A 964 -34.83 -16.24 15.49
CA LYS A 964 -35.83 -16.81 16.41
C LYS A 964 -36.36 -18.18 16.00
N LYS A 965 -36.44 -18.48 14.70
CA LYS A 965 -36.87 -19.78 14.11
C LYS A 965 -35.84 -20.87 14.35
N GLU A 966 -34.55 -20.55 14.29
CA GLU A 966 -33.43 -21.49 14.53
C GLU A 966 -33.16 -21.80 16.02
N MET A 967 -33.78 -21.08 16.96
CA MET A 967 -33.57 -21.32 18.41
C MET A 967 -34.26 -22.61 18.90
N PRO A 968 -33.55 -23.49 19.64
CA PRO A 968 -34.11 -24.74 20.14
C PRO A 968 -35.09 -24.50 21.29
N ALA A 969 -36.21 -25.22 21.31
CA ALA A 969 -37.32 -24.95 22.23
C ALA A 969 -37.00 -25.19 23.73
N ILE A 970 -36.18 -26.21 24.05
CA ILE A 970 -36.03 -26.73 25.42
C ILE A 970 -34.59 -26.65 25.95
N MET A 971 -33.63 -27.36 25.34
CA MET A 971 -32.26 -27.48 25.85
C MET A 971 -31.23 -26.90 24.87
N GLY A 972 -30.09 -26.42 25.38
CA GLY A 972 -28.96 -25.96 24.56
C GLY A 972 -29.04 -24.52 24.03
N LYS A 973 -30.05 -23.73 24.43
CA LYS A 973 -30.31 -22.37 23.94
C LYS A 973 -29.09 -21.46 23.89
N ALA A 974 -28.27 -21.41 24.95
CA ALA A 974 -27.07 -20.57 24.99
C ALA A 974 -26.02 -20.99 23.92
N LYS A 975 -25.78 -22.30 23.75
CA LYS A 975 -24.85 -22.83 22.75
C LYS A 975 -25.37 -22.63 21.32
N ALA A 976 -26.68 -22.75 21.13
CA ALA A 976 -27.31 -22.46 19.83
C ALA A 976 -27.26 -20.96 19.48
N GLN A 977 -27.56 -20.08 20.44
CA GLN A 977 -27.43 -18.63 20.27
C GLN A 977 -25.99 -18.24 19.91
N GLN A 978 -24.97 -18.74 20.64
CA GLN A 978 -23.58 -18.44 20.30
C GLN A 978 -23.25 -18.88 18.87
N LYS A 979 -23.63 -20.10 18.48
CA LYS A 979 -23.41 -20.61 17.12
C LYS A 979 -24.09 -19.74 16.04
N LEU A 980 -25.28 -19.19 16.30
CA LEU A 980 -25.98 -18.29 15.37
C LEU A 980 -25.32 -16.91 15.27
N ILE A 981 -24.70 -16.42 16.36
CA ILE A 981 -23.93 -15.17 16.40
C ILE A 981 -22.58 -15.35 15.66
N ASP A 982 -21.91 -16.48 15.88
CA ASP A 982 -20.65 -16.81 15.21
C ASP A 982 -20.85 -16.95 13.69
N ASN A 983 -21.88 -17.70 13.25
CA ASN A 983 -22.19 -17.97 11.85
C ASN A 983 -23.15 -16.94 11.20
N LEU A 984 -23.25 -15.71 11.74
CA LEU A 984 -24.27 -14.74 11.34
C LEU A 984 -24.27 -14.39 9.83
N GLU A 985 -23.10 -14.40 9.18
CA GLU A 985 -22.98 -14.15 7.72
C GLU A 985 -23.67 -15.25 6.89
N ASP A 986 -23.52 -16.51 7.27
CA ASP A 986 -24.21 -17.64 6.63
C ASP A 986 -25.73 -17.56 6.84
N GLU A 987 -26.18 -17.15 8.04
CA GLU A 987 -27.59 -16.98 8.35
C GLU A 987 -28.21 -15.84 7.52
N PHE A 988 -27.51 -14.71 7.34
CA PHE A 988 -27.92 -13.65 6.41
C PHE A 988 -28.02 -14.21 4.97
N GLY A 989 -27.04 -15.00 4.54
CA GLY A 989 -27.05 -15.68 3.25
C GLY A 989 -28.19 -16.70 3.08
N LYS A 990 -28.73 -17.30 4.16
CA LYS A 990 -29.97 -18.11 4.10
C LYS A 990 -31.19 -17.22 3.92
N VAL A 991 -31.36 -16.18 4.75
CA VAL A 991 -32.47 -15.22 4.66
C VAL A 991 -32.54 -14.58 3.28
N GLN A 992 -31.38 -14.23 2.69
CA GLN A 992 -31.28 -13.69 1.35
C GLN A 992 -31.87 -14.63 0.29
N ARG A 993 -31.58 -15.94 0.39
CA ARG A 993 -32.05 -16.96 -0.56
C ARG A 993 -33.51 -17.37 -0.32
N GLU A 994 -33.95 -17.50 0.93
CA GLU A 994 -35.34 -17.87 1.29
C GLU A 994 -36.34 -16.78 0.83
N HIS A 995 -35.95 -15.51 0.89
CA HIS A 995 -36.83 -14.36 0.58
C HIS A 995 -36.45 -13.56 -0.67
N HIS A 996 -35.48 -14.02 -1.47
CA HIS A 996 -35.04 -13.40 -2.74
C HIS A 996 -34.64 -11.92 -2.59
N LEU A 997 -33.88 -11.59 -1.53
CA LEU A 997 -33.57 -10.22 -1.14
C LEU A 997 -32.24 -9.72 -1.79
N PRO A 998 -32.12 -8.42 -2.14
CA PRO A 998 -30.87 -7.86 -2.65
C PRO A 998 -29.77 -7.85 -1.57
N LYS A 999 -28.56 -8.31 -1.88
CA LYS A 999 -27.43 -8.30 -0.92
C LYS A 999 -27.13 -6.90 -0.37
N GLY A 1000 -27.29 -5.86 -1.19
CA GLY A 1000 -26.98 -4.47 -0.84
C GLY A 1000 -27.91 -3.83 0.20
N ASP A 1001 -29.10 -4.39 0.44
CA ASP A 1001 -30.03 -3.88 1.45
C ASP A 1001 -29.83 -4.55 2.84
N PHE A 1002 -28.86 -5.47 3.01
CA PHE A 1002 -28.55 -6.11 4.30
C PHE A 1002 -27.63 -5.24 5.18
N PRO A 1003 -27.80 -5.26 6.52
CA PRO A 1003 -26.93 -4.51 7.43
C PRO A 1003 -25.52 -5.11 7.50
N ASN A 1004 -24.56 -4.31 7.98
CA ASN A 1004 -23.20 -4.79 8.26
C ASN A 1004 -23.22 -5.90 9.32
N VAL A 1005 -22.64 -7.07 8.99
CA VAL A 1005 -22.69 -8.27 9.82
C VAL A 1005 -21.99 -8.08 11.16
N ASP A 1006 -20.84 -7.39 11.20
CA ASP A 1006 -20.03 -7.27 12.41
C ASP A 1006 -20.70 -6.34 13.44
N HIS A 1007 -21.21 -5.19 13.00
CA HIS A 1007 -22.00 -4.30 13.86
C HIS A 1007 -23.29 -4.98 14.35
N PHE A 1008 -23.98 -5.72 13.47
CA PHE A 1008 -25.17 -6.48 13.87
C PHE A 1008 -24.81 -7.56 14.90
N ARG A 1009 -23.67 -8.25 14.74
CA ARG A 1009 -23.18 -9.27 15.69
C ARG A 1009 -22.90 -8.67 17.06
N GLU A 1010 -22.26 -7.50 17.11
CA GLU A 1010 -21.97 -6.76 18.33
C GLU A 1010 -23.26 -6.44 19.10
N VAL A 1011 -24.24 -5.79 18.45
CA VAL A 1011 -25.53 -5.46 19.07
C VAL A 1011 -26.30 -6.71 19.48
N LEU A 1012 -26.35 -7.74 18.60
CA LEU A 1012 -27.06 -9.00 18.84
C LEU A 1012 -26.52 -9.75 20.07
N SER A 1013 -25.23 -9.62 20.39
CA SER A 1013 -24.62 -10.26 21.56
C SER A 1013 -25.23 -9.81 22.90
N GLY A 1014 -25.77 -8.59 22.97
CA GLY A 1014 -26.47 -8.05 24.14
C GLY A 1014 -27.90 -8.56 24.32
N TYR A 1015 -28.45 -9.30 23.35
CA TYR A 1015 -29.83 -9.78 23.36
C TYR A 1015 -29.95 -11.29 23.57
N ASN A 1016 -31.11 -11.73 24.07
CA ASN A 1016 -31.48 -13.14 24.10
C ASN A 1016 -32.40 -13.43 22.92
N ILE A 1017 -31.92 -14.23 21.95
CA ILE A 1017 -32.64 -14.51 20.69
C ILE A 1017 -33.97 -15.22 20.96
N ASP A 1018 -34.09 -15.98 22.05
CA ASP A 1018 -35.34 -16.64 22.44
C ASP A 1018 -36.43 -15.65 22.90
N LYS A 1019 -36.09 -14.38 23.17
CA LYS A 1019 -37.07 -13.33 23.49
C LYS A 1019 -37.55 -12.54 22.26
N PHE A 1020 -37.08 -12.84 21.06
CA PHE A 1020 -37.53 -12.17 19.84
C PHE A 1020 -38.91 -12.66 19.38
N GLU A 1021 -39.62 -11.76 18.69
CA GLU A 1021 -40.90 -12.03 18.06
C GLU A 1021 -40.74 -12.97 16.85
N LYS A 1022 -41.75 -13.82 16.61
CA LYS A 1022 -41.85 -14.60 15.37
C LYS A 1022 -42.27 -13.71 14.20
N LEU A 1023 -42.09 -14.18 12.97
CA LEU A 1023 -42.54 -13.48 11.76
C LEU A 1023 -44.06 -13.23 11.79
N LYS A 1024 -44.49 -12.01 11.48
CA LYS A 1024 -45.90 -11.59 11.43
C LYS A 1024 -46.25 -11.17 9.98
N PRO A 1025 -46.68 -12.11 9.11
CA PRO A 1025 -46.84 -11.84 7.68
C PRO A 1025 -47.74 -10.65 7.37
N LYS A 1026 -48.81 -10.42 8.16
CA LYS A 1026 -49.70 -9.25 7.99
C LYS A 1026 -48.96 -7.90 8.08
N MET A 1027 -47.95 -7.79 8.93
CA MET A 1027 -47.18 -6.55 9.10
C MET A 1027 -46.22 -6.32 7.93
N LEU A 1028 -45.63 -7.39 7.39
CA LEU A 1028 -44.82 -7.32 6.18
C LEU A 1028 -45.67 -6.96 4.96
N GLN A 1029 -46.82 -7.61 4.78
CA GLN A 1029 -47.77 -7.27 3.72
C GLN A 1029 -48.19 -5.79 3.79
N THR A 1030 -48.47 -5.28 5.00
CA THR A 1030 -48.81 -3.86 5.19
C THR A 1030 -47.71 -2.91 4.70
N VAL A 1031 -46.43 -3.28 4.82
CA VAL A 1031 -45.29 -2.48 4.31
C VAL A 1031 -45.04 -2.74 2.81
N ASP A 1032 -45.34 -3.93 2.30
CA ASP A 1032 -45.34 -4.22 0.86
C ASP A 1032 -46.42 -3.42 0.11
N ASP A 1033 -47.65 -3.38 0.64
CA ASP A 1033 -48.74 -2.57 0.08
C ASP A 1033 -48.39 -1.08 0.10
N MET A 1034 -47.65 -0.63 1.13
CA MET A 1034 -47.15 0.74 1.24
C MET A 1034 -46.11 1.08 0.16
N LEU A 1035 -45.17 0.16 -0.10
CA LEU A 1035 -44.14 0.34 -1.11
C LEU A 1035 -44.69 0.21 -2.53
N GLY A 1036 -45.61 -0.73 -2.76
CA GLY A 1036 -46.16 -1.06 -4.08
C GLY A 1036 -47.32 -0.18 -4.54
N TYR A 1037 -48.12 0.36 -3.61
CA TYR A 1037 -49.34 1.11 -3.94
C TYR A 1037 -49.43 2.47 -3.25
N ASP A 1038 -49.32 2.57 -1.92
CA ASP A 1038 -49.59 3.84 -1.22
C ASP A 1038 -48.59 4.96 -1.61
N ILE A 1039 -47.29 4.64 -1.71
CA ILE A 1039 -46.26 5.64 -2.06
C ILE A 1039 -46.42 6.09 -3.52
N PRO A 1040 -46.55 5.19 -4.52
CA PRO A 1040 -46.88 5.60 -5.89
C PRO A 1040 -48.17 6.43 -5.99
N GLU A 1041 -49.22 6.09 -5.24
CA GLU A 1041 -50.46 6.87 -5.22
C GLU A 1041 -50.25 8.26 -4.58
N LEU A 1042 -49.48 8.35 -3.49
CA LEU A 1042 -49.13 9.62 -2.85
C LEU A 1042 -48.39 10.55 -3.82
N LEU A 1043 -47.40 10.04 -4.55
CA LEU A 1043 -46.61 10.80 -5.52
C LEU A 1043 -47.41 11.18 -6.78
N LYS A 1044 -48.45 10.41 -7.11
CA LYS A 1044 -49.39 10.75 -8.18
C LYS A 1044 -50.35 11.87 -7.76
N ASN A 1045 -50.79 11.87 -6.50
CA ASN A 1045 -51.77 12.81 -5.97
C ASN A 1045 -51.16 14.14 -5.49
N PHE A 1046 -49.89 14.15 -5.09
CA PHE A 1046 -49.17 15.33 -4.63
C PHE A 1046 -47.83 15.46 -5.37
N LYS A 1047 -47.61 16.60 -6.03
CA LYS A 1047 -46.31 16.96 -6.61
C LYS A 1047 -45.34 17.48 -5.54
N ASN A 1048 -44.06 17.53 -5.87
CA ASN A 1048 -43.06 18.19 -5.03
C ASN A 1048 -43.46 19.68 -4.89
N PRO A 1049 -43.61 20.24 -3.68
CA PRO A 1049 -44.07 21.63 -3.50
C PRO A 1049 -43.03 22.67 -3.93
N TYR A 1050 -41.86 22.24 -4.39
CA TYR A 1050 -40.75 23.06 -4.89
C TYR A 1050 -40.48 22.83 -6.40
N ASP A 1051 -41.39 22.15 -7.13
CA ASP A 1051 -41.33 21.96 -8.59
C ASP A 1051 -41.67 23.22 -9.41
#